data_AF-A0A285U564-F1
#
_entry.id   AF-A0A285U564-F1
#
_cell.length_a   1.000
_cell.length_b   1.000
_cell.length_c   1.000
_cell.angle_alpha   90.00
_cell.angle_beta   90.00
_cell.angle_gamma   90.00
#
_symmetry.space_group_name_H-M   'P 1'
#
loop_
_entity.id
_entity.type
_entity.pdbx_description
1 polymer ?
#
loop_
_entity_poly.entity_id
_entity_poly.type
_entity_poly.pdbx_seq_one_letter_code
_entity_poly.pdbx_strand_id
1 'polypeptide(L)'
;MVHLYKELQPADHFEISIPHFLSAHERQLITLFYQPLTGLESISLYYTLWAEGENQSTSTFNHYHLMNLLDMPIGKLFEARISLEAIGLLRTYRKDTVDGRFFVYELIRPLDAQSFFQDPLLSMFLFSKIGEQTYRNLQKRFLKHTKLDSYTEVSRTFVDVYKPVNTNVPKELTQIGESKKQDVPFYYQQFDFNLLFSGLSEQLVPSSAITPEVRESIAKLAFLYQLSPLDMQKVVILALDEHLKITDERLKKAALEYYQLTISKDLPMIDKTFEKQKPVNEKKHSKEQELINYYETTSPIDHLRNLNNGKEPTSFIRELIENLFIKHGMNPGVVNVLIDYVMLQSDKKLPKNFVETIADHWNRKNIQTAKEAMEFARLEHDKYNKKPPQLTEVLDKEKSPYDSYNVYEFLCYLNDGKEPFDYIVKIAESLVNFHGLPISVVNVLMEYAIEQTNGKVNKKFVETIASNWMTLNIQTSEEALDHIQKTKEEKQTKKESLFNARITKDNIQQFIAISDELDDDYKYYELTPPYQFLKNYYNGNEPFPMTVKLAEDLVVVYGLPVGVVNVLTEYVLTTHNGQFPKRLVDTIASNWRQLGINSAQSAIDYVLQQNEAKEMHKKLGYIPKITPESIAKVETVRAEWQGYASLTPYEFLKYLNKGMEPLSSHVRLAESLVLKFGLSVGVTNVLIEYVHTLKSGQLPKKYVEVIANDWRNKQIQTVEQAKNNIESQEKANEFREKVGYIPTITEDKLTSLNNERQMDASYAKYENVTPYQFLKNINNGIEPYGQHVRLAESLVNRFELPVGVANVLVEYVLEVNDGKLPTKFTETIAADWRYRGIVTTSQAFEIAKESVESRRQRQKEKELNPYGTKQVMPIPKWFNDRNKSAEEFKEEHDDQIDFEKERQRILEKLGNKN
;
A
#
# COMPACT_ATOMS: atom_id res chain seq x y z
N MET A 1 -9.76 -30.69 -5.92
CA MET A 1 -8.44 -31.04 -6.49
C MET A 1 -8.45 -30.89 -8.02
N VAL A 2 -8.80 -29.70 -8.58
CA VAL A 2 -9.12 -29.56 -10.02
C VAL A 2 -8.26 -28.52 -10.78
N HIS A 3 -7.39 -27.73 -10.13
CA HIS A 3 -6.57 -26.73 -10.86
C HIS A 3 -5.12 -26.57 -10.37
N LEU A 4 -4.44 -27.65 -9.94
CA LEU A 4 -3.02 -27.53 -9.53
C LEU A 4 -2.11 -26.94 -10.63
N TYR A 5 -2.38 -27.24 -11.90
CA TYR A 5 -1.58 -26.79 -13.04
C TYR A 5 -1.65 -25.27 -13.31
N LYS A 6 -2.62 -24.56 -12.72
CA LYS A 6 -2.72 -23.10 -12.83
C LYS A 6 -1.79 -22.39 -11.85
N GLU A 7 -1.47 -22.99 -10.71
CA GLU A 7 -0.73 -22.32 -9.64
C GLU A 7 0.75 -22.70 -9.58
N LEU A 8 1.09 -23.94 -9.92
CA LEU A 8 2.49 -24.40 -9.96
C LEU A 8 2.70 -25.37 -11.12
N GLN A 9 3.75 -25.15 -11.89
CA GLN A 9 4.17 -26.03 -12.97
C GLN A 9 5.63 -26.49 -12.77
N PRO A 10 5.97 -27.70 -13.24
CA PRO A 10 7.33 -28.23 -13.15
C PRO A 10 8.41 -27.34 -13.79
N ALA A 11 8.05 -26.57 -14.82
CA ALA A 11 8.94 -25.67 -15.54
C ALA A 11 9.13 -24.29 -14.88
N ASP A 12 8.36 -23.98 -13.83
CA ASP A 12 8.52 -22.70 -13.12
C ASP A 12 9.86 -22.66 -12.39
N HIS A 13 10.47 -21.48 -12.30
CA HIS A 13 11.76 -21.29 -11.64
C HIS A 13 11.56 -20.84 -10.19
N PHE A 14 12.48 -21.19 -9.30
CA PHE A 14 12.50 -20.72 -7.93
C PHE A 14 13.92 -20.38 -7.43
N GLU A 15 13.98 -19.48 -6.47
CA GLU A 15 15.17 -19.13 -5.68
C GLU A 15 14.87 -19.42 -4.20
N ILE A 16 15.91 -19.78 -3.44
CA ILE A 16 15.81 -20.09 -2.02
C ILE A 16 16.46 -18.97 -1.22
N SER A 17 15.75 -18.46 -0.22
CA SER A 17 16.28 -17.51 0.76
C SER A 17 16.28 -18.17 2.14
N ILE A 18 17.45 -18.22 2.77
CA ILE A 18 17.61 -18.76 4.13
C ILE A 18 17.96 -17.66 5.13
N PRO A 19 17.42 -17.71 6.37
CA PRO A 19 17.84 -16.83 7.44
C PRO A 19 19.26 -17.23 7.89
N HIS A 20 20.06 -16.25 8.31
CA HIS A 20 21.52 -16.36 8.38
C HIS A 20 22.08 -17.58 9.15
N PHE A 21 21.34 -18.23 10.07
CA PHE A 21 21.77 -19.48 10.71
C PHE A 21 20.58 -20.35 11.19
N LEU A 22 20.48 -21.58 10.66
CA LEU A 22 19.67 -22.68 11.21
C LEU A 22 20.63 -23.68 11.87
N SER A 23 20.37 -24.08 13.11
CA SER A 23 21.28 -24.94 13.88
C SER A 23 20.68 -26.32 14.16
N ALA A 24 21.47 -27.18 14.82
CA ALA A 24 21.00 -28.46 15.30
C ALA A 24 19.82 -28.35 16.28
N HIS A 25 19.64 -27.20 16.95
CA HIS A 25 18.50 -26.96 17.84
C HIS A 25 17.20 -26.79 17.04
N GLU A 26 17.18 -25.95 16.01
CA GLU A 26 16.02 -25.78 15.12
C GLU A 26 15.63 -27.11 14.46
N ARG A 27 16.62 -27.93 14.08
CA ARG A 27 16.37 -29.28 13.58
C ARG A 27 15.57 -30.12 14.58
N GLN A 28 15.93 -30.10 15.88
CA GLN A 28 15.18 -30.83 16.91
C GLN A 28 13.74 -30.32 17.04
N LEU A 29 13.53 -29.00 16.95
CA LEU A 29 12.20 -28.40 17.02
C LEU A 29 11.35 -28.84 15.84
N ILE A 30 11.88 -28.78 14.62
CA ILE A 30 11.17 -29.21 13.41
C ILE A 30 10.78 -30.68 13.51
N THR A 31 11.70 -31.57 13.91
CA THR A 31 11.45 -33.01 14.03
C THR A 31 10.44 -33.34 15.13
N LEU A 32 10.55 -32.72 16.31
CA LEU A 32 9.77 -33.13 17.48
C LEU A 32 8.44 -32.40 17.62
N PHE A 33 8.31 -31.20 17.07
CA PHE A 33 7.11 -30.36 17.18
C PHE A 33 6.35 -30.26 15.86
N TYR A 34 7.04 -29.97 14.76
CA TYR A 34 6.37 -29.65 13.48
C TYR A 34 6.10 -30.89 12.60
N GLN A 35 6.96 -31.90 12.63
CA GLN A 35 6.75 -33.14 11.86
C GLN A 35 5.48 -33.91 12.24
N PRO A 36 5.09 -34.04 13.53
CA PRO A 36 3.81 -34.66 13.88
C PRO A 36 2.57 -33.90 13.37
N LEU A 37 2.71 -32.60 13.10
CA LEU A 37 1.63 -31.73 12.65
C LEU A 37 1.51 -31.67 11.13
N THR A 38 2.64 -31.52 10.44
CA THR A 38 2.70 -31.30 8.99
C THR A 38 2.88 -32.59 8.18
N GLY A 39 3.43 -33.64 8.79
CA GLY A 39 3.73 -34.89 8.12
C GLY A 39 5.13 -34.92 7.48
N LEU A 40 5.49 -36.09 6.98
CA LEU A 40 6.83 -36.37 6.45
C LEU A 40 7.15 -35.63 5.14
N GLU A 41 6.17 -35.48 4.23
CA GLU A 41 6.37 -34.87 2.91
C GLU A 41 6.79 -33.39 3.02
N SER A 42 6.11 -32.63 3.89
CA SER A 42 6.42 -31.22 4.18
C SER A 42 7.79 -31.04 4.82
N ILE A 43 8.14 -31.87 5.81
CA ILE A 43 9.43 -31.74 6.49
C ILE A 43 10.59 -32.14 5.59
N SER A 44 10.41 -33.16 4.74
CA SER A 44 11.40 -33.51 3.70
C SER A 44 11.63 -32.36 2.74
N LEU A 45 10.56 -31.67 2.31
CA LEU A 45 10.68 -30.47 1.48
C LEU A 45 11.43 -29.34 2.22
N TYR A 46 11.10 -29.09 3.50
CA TYR A 46 11.79 -28.07 4.31
C TYR A 46 13.28 -28.36 4.43
N TYR A 47 13.67 -29.59 4.75
CA TYR A 47 15.09 -29.97 4.85
C TYR A 47 15.82 -29.91 3.52
N THR A 48 15.15 -30.25 2.42
CA THR A 48 15.73 -30.15 1.07
C THR A 48 16.00 -28.69 0.71
N LEU A 49 15.03 -27.80 0.95
CA LEU A 49 15.21 -26.36 0.73
C LEU A 49 16.30 -25.80 1.64
N TRP A 50 16.39 -26.25 2.90
CA TRP A 50 17.45 -25.83 3.82
C TRP A 50 18.82 -26.27 3.28
N ALA A 51 18.99 -27.54 2.90
CA ALA A 51 20.25 -28.03 2.35
C ALA A 51 20.68 -27.34 1.04
N GLU A 52 19.74 -27.09 0.13
CA GLU A 52 20.02 -26.37 -1.12
C GLU A 52 20.34 -24.89 -0.90
N GLY A 53 19.67 -24.26 0.07
CA GLY A 53 19.88 -22.85 0.43
C GLY A 53 21.20 -22.56 1.15
N GLU A 54 21.86 -23.57 1.72
CA GLU A 54 23.18 -23.40 2.38
C GLU A 54 24.31 -23.09 1.38
N ASN A 55 24.12 -23.42 0.10
CA ASN A 55 25.09 -23.10 -0.95
C ASN A 55 24.99 -21.61 -1.33
N GLN A 56 26.02 -20.82 -1.04
CA GLN A 56 26.09 -19.35 -1.26
C GLN A 56 26.01 -18.88 -2.73
N SER A 57 25.80 -19.78 -3.69
CA SER A 57 25.62 -19.41 -5.09
C SER A 57 24.14 -19.13 -5.34
N THR A 58 23.77 -17.88 -5.61
CA THR A 58 22.42 -17.47 -6.03
C THR A 58 22.04 -18.16 -7.34
N SER A 59 21.59 -19.40 -7.22
CA SER A 59 21.27 -20.29 -8.34
C SER A 59 19.76 -20.39 -8.44
N THR A 60 19.22 -20.09 -9.61
CA THR A 60 17.81 -20.30 -9.91
C THR A 60 17.61 -21.77 -10.30
N PHE A 61 16.65 -22.43 -9.66
CA PHE A 61 16.31 -23.84 -9.92
C PHE A 61 14.96 -23.94 -10.61
N ASN A 62 14.69 -25.04 -11.31
CA ASN A 62 13.35 -25.37 -11.79
C ASN A 62 12.68 -26.37 -10.83
N HIS A 63 11.35 -26.42 -10.81
CA HIS A 63 10.63 -27.34 -9.91
C HIS A 63 10.84 -28.83 -10.26
N TYR A 64 11.27 -29.14 -11.49
CA TYR A 64 11.76 -30.48 -11.84
C TYR A 64 12.93 -30.94 -10.95
N HIS A 65 13.80 -30.03 -10.51
CA HIS A 65 14.88 -30.33 -9.56
C HIS A 65 14.35 -30.92 -8.26
N LEU A 66 13.38 -30.24 -7.63
CA LEU A 66 12.77 -30.70 -6.39
C LEU A 66 12.00 -32.02 -6.57
N MET A 67 11.30 -32.18 -7.70
CA MET A 67 10.59 -33.42 -8.00
C MET A 67 11.53 -34.62 -8.07
N ASN A 68 12.70 -34.46 -8.71
CA ASN A 68 13.69 -35.53 -8.84
C ASN A 68 14.42 -35.82 -7.53
N LEU A 69 14.77 -34.77 -6.76
CA LEU A 69 15.50 -34.93 -5.50
C LEU A 69 14.63 -35.59 -4.42
N LEU A 70 13.36 -35.19 -4.34
CA LEU A 70 12.41 -35.71 -3.37
C LEU A 70 11.68 -36.97 -3.83
N ASP A 71 11.84 -37.37 -5.10
CA ASP A 71 11.04 -38.42 -5.77
C ASP A 71 9.52 -38.22 -5.55
N MET A 72 9.07 -36.98 -5.72
CA MET A 72 7.68 -36.57 -5.47
C MET A 72 7.05 -35.92 -6.70
N PRO A 73 5.80 -36.29 -7.07
CA PRO A 73 5.09 -35.61 -8.14
C PRO A 73 4.76 -34.17 -7.74
N ILE A 74 4.64 -33.29 -8.74
CA ILE A 74 4.39 -31.84 -8.52
C ILE A 74 3.17 -31.57 -7.63
N GLY A 75 2.15 -32.43 -7.69
CA GLY A 75 0.96 -32.28 -6.85
C GLY A 75 1.22 -32.49 -5.37
N LYS A 76 2.04 -33.49 -5.03
CA LYS A 76 2.48 -33.74 -3.65
C LYS A 76 3.43 -32.67 -3.14
N LEU A 77 4.33 -32.21 -4.00
CA LEU A 77 5.19 -31.06 -3.71
C LEU A 77 4.37 -29.81 -3.37
N PHE A 78 3.31 -29.54 -4.13
CA PHE A 78 2.42 -28.41 -3.92
C PHE A 78 1.63 -28.51 -2.61
N GLU A 79 1.09 -29.68 -2.27
CA GLU A 79 0.45 -29.92 -0.97
C GLU A 79 1.43 -29.73 0.19
N ALA A 80 2.63 -30.32 0.08
CA ALA A 80 3.69 -30.21 1.07
C ALA A 80 4.11 -28.75 1.31
N ARG A 81 4.19 -27.95 0.23
CA ARG A 81 4.46 -26.51 0.28
C ARG A 81 3.37 -25.75 1.02
N ILE A 82 2.10 -25.97 0.67
CA ILE A 82 0.96 -25.32 1.35
C ILE A 82 0.96 -25.63 2.85
N SER A 83 1.28 -26.86 3.24
CA SER A 83 1.37 -27.23 4.66
C SER A 83 2.49 -26.49 5.39
N LEU A 84 3.65 -26.27 4.75
CA LEU A 84 4.74 -25.45 5.32
C LEU A 84 4.36 -23.96 5.39
N GLU A 85 3.64 -23.45 4.39
CA GLU A 85 3.12 -22.08 4.38
C GLU A 85 2.09 -21.88 5.51
N ALA A 86 1.15 -22.81 5.66
CA ALA A 86 0.07 -22.74 6.64
C ALA A 86 0.56 -22.79 8.09
N ILE A 87 1.61 -23.59 8.36
CA ILE A 87 2.22 -23.66 9.70
C ILE A 87 3.24 -22.54 9.96
N GLY A 88 3.56 -21.73 8.94
CA GLY A 88 4.46 -20.58 9.05
C GLY A 88 5.96 -20.90 8.95
N LEU A 89 6.34 -22.07 8.43
CA LEU A 89 7.75 -22.45 8.23
C LEU A 89 8.30 -22.03 6.85
N LEU A 90 7.44 -21.65 5.91
CA LEU A 90 7.82 -21.22 4.58
C LEU A 90 7.02 -20.00 4.15
N ARG A 91 7.68 -19.01 3.55
CA ARG A 91 7.04 -17.92 2.81
C ARG A 91 7.35 -18.08 1.33
N THR A 92 6.30 -17.95 0.52
CA THR A 92 6.39 -18.07 -0.93
C THR A 92 6.04 -16.73 -1.57
N TYR A 93 6.93 -16.20 -2.38
CA TYR A 93 6.69 -15.04 -3.22
C TYR A 93 6.65 -15.47 -4.69
N ARG A 94 5.79 -14.84 -5.49
CA ARG A 94 5.65 -15.13 -6.93
C ARG A 94 5.78 -13.85 -7.74
N LYS A 95 6.56 -13.91 -8.82
CA LYS A 95 6.71 -12.85 -9.82
C LYS A 95 6.37 -13.42 -11.19
N ASP A 96 5.32 -12.87 -11.80
CA ASP A 96 4.86 -13.25 -13.15
C ASP A 96 5.48 -12.26 -14.17
N THR A 97 6.31 -12.77 -15.09
CA THR A 97 6.98 -11.96 -16.14
C THR A 97 6.69 -12.52 -17.54
N VAL A 98 7.06 -11.77 -18.59
CA VAL A 98 6.91 -12.24 -19.99
C VAL A 98 7.71 -13.51 -20.25
N ASP A 99 8.84 -13.68 -19.57
CA ASP A 99 9.77 -14.81 -19.72
C ASP A 99 9.40 -16.03 -18.86
N GLY A 100 8.35 -15.94 -18.04
CA GLY A 100 7.87 -17.05 -17.19
C GLY A 100 7.55 -16.64 -15.75
N ARG A 101 7.23 -17.64 -14.92
CA ARG A 101 6.91 -17.48 -13.50
C ARG A 101 8.12 -17.83 -12.64
N PHE A 102 8.42 -16.92 -11.72
CA PHE A 102 9.54 -17.04 -10.78
C PHE A 102 9.02 -17.03 -9.35
N PHE A 103 9.54 -17.94 -8.53
CA PHE A 103 9.20 -18.09 -7.12
C PHE A 103 10.40 -17.75 -6.24
N VAL A 104 10.14 -17.22 -5.05
CA VAL A 104 11.13 -17.12 -3.98
C VAL A 104 10.60 -17.85 -2.77
N TYR A 105 11.35 -18.86 -2.31
CA TYR A 105 11.06 -19.66 -1.14
C TYR A 105 11.93 -19.18 0.02
N GLU A 106 11.33 -18.36 0.89
CA GLU A 106 11.95 -17.86 2.10
C GLU A 106 11.66 -18.82 3.26
N LEU A 107 12.69 -19.51 3.72
CA LEU A 107 12.62 -20.41 4.87
C LEU A 107 12.51 -19.61 6.17
N ILE A 108 11.60 -20.01 7.04
CA ILE A 108 11.39 -19.37 8.35
C ILE A 108 11.87 -20.31 9.45
N ARG A 109 12.49 -19.74 10.49
CA ARG A 109 12.90 -20.51 11.68
C ARG A 109 11.69 -21.01 12.45
N PRO A 110 11.73 -22.23 13.00
CA PRO A 110 10.67 -22.71 13.89
C PRO A 110 10.57 -21.82 15.13
N LEU A 111 9.38 -21.76 15.71
CA LEU A 111 9.17 -21.10 17.00
C LEU A 111 10.01 -21.81 18.07
N ASP A 112 10.52 -21.05 19.03
CA ASP A 112 11.14 -21.64 20.21
C ASP A 112 10.11 -22.46 21.00
N ALA A 113 10.60 -23.42 21.77
CA ALA A 113 9.73 -24.37 22.47
C ALA A 113 8.73 -23.68 23.41
N GLN A 114 9.11 -22.56 24.05
CA GLN A 114 8.23 -21.85 24.96
C GLN A 114 7.10 -21.17 24.19
N SER A 115 7.43 -20.40 23.15
CA SER A 115 6.42 -19.76 22.29
C SER A 115 5.50 -20.80 21.64
N PHE A 116 6.03 -21.94 21.21
CA PHE A 116 5.23 -23.03 20.63
C PHE A 116 4.20 -23.58 21.63
N PHE A 117 4.59 -23.82 22.88
CA PHE A 117 3.66 -24.34 23.90
C PHE A 117 2.66 -23.30 24.41
N GLN A 118 3.01 -22.01 24.34
CA GLN A 118 2.12 -20.90 24.68
C GLN A 118 1.03 -20.66 23.63
N ASP A 119 1.27 -21.05 22.37
CA ASP A 119 0.24 -21.01 21.32
C ASP A 119 -0.84 -22.07 21.58
N PRO A 120 -2.11 -21.69 21.86
CA PRO A 120 -3.14 -22.64 22.24
C PRO A 120 -3.48 -23.67 21.15
N LEU A 121 -3.35 -23.30 19.87
CA LEU A 121 -3.71 -24.16 18.75
C LEU A 121 -2.60 -25.17 18.47
N LEU A 122 -1.35 -24.72 18.31
CA LEU A 122 -0.20 -25.61 18.06
C LEU A 122 0.02 -26.59 19.20
N SER A 123 -0.08 -26.10 20.43
CA SER A 123 0.00 -26.87 21.67
C SER A 123 -1.07 -27.96 21.74
N MET A 124 -2.34 -27.61 21.48
CA MET A 124 -3.46 -28.55 21.48
C MET A 124 -3.38 -29.58 20.34
N PHE A 125 -2.99 -29.16 19.13
CA PHE A 125 -2.82 -30.08 18.00
C PHE A 125 -1.68 -31.06 18.23
N LEU A 126 -0.55 -30.59 18.78
CA LEU A 126 0.57 -31.46 19.10
C LEU A 126 0.14 -32.48 20.16
N PHE A 127 -0.50 -32.03 21.25
CA PHE A 127 -1.04 -32.89 22.30
C PHE A 127 -1.96 -33.99 21.74
N SER A 128 -2.88 -33.63 20.83
CA SER A 128 -3.78 -34.57 20.17
C SER A 128 -3.04 -35.61 19.32
N LYS A 129 -1.95 -35.22 18.64
CA LYS A 129 -1.19 -36.11 17.75
C LYS A 129 -0.25 -37.07 18.46
N ILE A 130 0.46 -36.60 19.49
CA ILE A 130 1.53 -37.40 20.16
C ILE A 130 1.09 -38.01 21.49
N GLY A 131 -0.07 -37.60 22.01
CA GLY A 131 -0.63 -38.05 23.28
C GLY A 131 0.00 -37.40 24.51
N GLU A 132 -0.70 -37.52 25.64
CA GLU A 132 -0.37 -36.80 26.88
C GLU A 132 1.03 -37.11 27.45
N GLN A 133 1.43 -38.38 27.46
CA GLN A 133 2.70 -38.80 28.05
C GLN A 133 3.89 -38.22 27.28
N THR A 134 3.87 -38.36 25.95
CA THR A 134 4.91 -37.82 25.06
C THR A 134 4.96 -36.30 25.16
N TYR A 135 3.79 -35.65 25.16
CA TYR A 135 3.66 -34.20 25.26
C TYR A 135 4.26 -33.64 26.57
N ARG A 136 3.93 -34.24 27.72
CA ARG A 136 4.49 -33.84 29.02
C ARG A 136 6.01 -34.05 29.09
N ASN A 137 6.52 -35.12 28.49
CA ASN A 137 7.96 -35.37 28.42
C ASN A 137 8.67 -34.32 27.55
N LEU A 138 8.02 -33.89 26.47
CA LEU A 138 8.51 -32.86 25.56
C LEU A 138 8.56 -31.49 26.26
N GLN A 139 7.50 -31.12 27.00
CA GLN A 139 7.51 -29.93 27.86
C GLN A 139 8.63 -29.99 28.89
N LYS A 140 8.80 -31.09 29.63
CA LYS A 140 9.87 -31.24 30.63
C LYS A 140 11.28 -31.14 30.02
N ARG A 141 11.45 -31.61 28.78
CA ARG A 141 12.74 -31.56 28.08
C ARG A 141 13.14 -30.13 27.70
N PHE A 142 12.18 -29.34 27.21
CA PHE A 142 12.46 -28.01 26.64
C PHE A 142 12.14 -26.83 27.57
N LEU A 143 11.29 -26.99 28.59
CA LEU A 143 10.92 -25.96 29.58
C LEU A 143 11.57 -26.20 30.95
N LYS A 144 12.85 -26.52 30.97
CA LYS A 144 13.57 -26.72 32.24
C LYS A 144 13.69 -25.41 33.00
N HIS A 145 12.85 -25.22 34.02
CA HIS A 145 12.97 -24.12 34.97
C HIS A 145 13.92 -24.52 36.10
N THR A 146 15.07 -23.86 36.18
CA THR A 146 15.96 -23.96 37.34
C THR A 146 15.35 -23.11 38.47
N LYS A 147 14.96 -23.73 39.58
CA LYS A 147 14.48 -23.01 40.75
C LYS A 147 15.64 -22.28 41.41
N LEU A 148 15.66 -20.95 41.30
CA LEU A 148 16.70 -20.08 41.82
C LEU A 148 16.27 -19.32 43.09
N ASP A 149 15.12 -19.67 43.69
CA ASP A 149 14.50 -18.95 44.81
C ASP A 149 15.42 -18.81 46.06
N SER A 150 16.38 -19.71 46.22
CA SER A 150 17.38 -19.70 47.29
C SER A 150 18.77 -19.21 46.85
N TYR A 151 18.90 -18.65 45.65
CA TYR A 151 20.15 -18.19 45.06
C TYR A 151 20.08 -16.69 44.76
N THR A 152 21.16 -15.98 45.08
CA THR A 152 21.34 -14.57 44.73
C THR A 152 22.28 -14.48 43.53
N GLU A 153 21.92 -13.68 42.52
CA GLU A 153 22.79 -13.45 41.37
C GLU A 153 24.04 -12.65 41.78
N VAL A 154 25.22 -13.22 41.54
CA VAL A 154 26.54 -12.61 41.86
C VAL A 154 27.39 -12.39 40.61
N SER A 155 26.80 -12.52 39.42
CA SER A 155 27.45 -12.30 38.13
C SER A 155 27.93 -10.86 38.02
N ARG A 156 29.22 -10.65 37.77
CA ARG A 156 29.78 -9.33 37.50
C ARG A 156 29.57 -8.96 36.04
N THR A 157 29.27 -7.70 35.75
CA THR A 157 29.11 -7.23 34.37
C THR A 157 30.47 -7.09 33.69
N PHE A 158 30.48 -7.05 32.36
CA PHE A 158 31.73 -6.97 31.57
C PHE A 158 32.59 -5.76 31.98
N VAL A 159 31.95 -4.63 32.28
CA VAL A 159 32.60 -3.37 32.71
C VAL A 159 33.18 -3.46 34.13
N ASP A 160 32.64 -4.36 34.97
CA ASP A 160 33.14 -4.59 36.34
C ASP A 160 34.47 -5.35 36.36
N VAL A 161 34.82 -6.05 35.27
CA VAL A 161 36.01 -6.90 35.17
C VAL A 161 37.03 -6.36 34.17
N TYR A 162 36.58 -5.82 33.04
CA TYR A 162 37.44 -5.38 31.95
C TYR A 162 37.35 -3.88 31.73
N LYS A 163 38.49 -3.20 31.75
CA LYS A 163 38.62 -1.82 31.28
C LYS A 163 39.24 -1.85 29.87
N PRO A 164 38.71 -1.12 28.89
CA PRO A 164 39.28 -1.10 27.55
C PRO A 164 40.71 -0.55 27.60
N VAL A 165 41.68 -1.38 27.22
CA VAL A 165 43.04 -0.93 26.93
C VAL A 165 43.08 -0.62 25.45
N ASN A 166 43.46 0.61 25.09
CA ASN A 166 43.55 1.06 23.71
C ASN A 166 44.61 0.25 22.95
N THR A 167 44.19 -0.80 22.25
CA THR A 167 44.95 -1.39 21.15
C THR A 167 44.33 -0.92 19.84
N ASN A 168 45.11 -0.19 19.05
CA ASN A 168 44.76 0.18 17.68
C ASN A 168 44.53 -1.10 16.86
N VAL A 169 43.27 -1.49 16.70
CA VAL A 169 42.88 -2.57 15.80
C VAL A 169 42.81 -1.97 14.38
N PRO A 170 43.54 -2.51 13.39
CA PRO A 170 43.48 -2.03 12.01
C PRO A 170 42.06 -2.11 11.46
N LYS A 171 41.62 -1.04 10.78
CA LYS A 171 40.25 -0.83 10.25
C LYS A 171 39.78 -1.84 9.18
N GLU A 172 40.61 -2.80 8.81
CA GLU A 172 40.34 -3.77 7.73
C GLU A 172 39.68 -5.08 8.22
N LEU A 173 39.59 -5.32 9.53
CA LEU A 173 38.92 -6.51 10.08
C LEU A 173 37.44 -6.29 10.49
N THR A 174 36.90 -5.08 10.30
CA THR A 174 35.51 -4.71 10.67
C THR A 174 34.50 -4.79 9.51
N GLN A 175 34.72 -5.69 8.55
CA GLN A 175 33.74 -6.00 7.50
C GLN A 175 33.41 -7.49 7.46
N ILE A 176 33.02 -8.07 8.59
CA ILE A 176 32.21 -9.30 8.62
C ILE A 176 31.12 -9.06 9.67
N GLY A 177 29.88 -9.28 9.25
CA GLY A 177 28.66 -8.82 9.91
C GLY A 177 28.66 -8.97 11.42
N GLU A 178 28.81 -7.84 12.11
CA GLU A 178 28.31 -7.70 13.46
C GLU A 178 26.79 -7.85 13.40
N SER A 179 26.33 -9.01 13.83
CA SER A 179 25.04 -9.12 14.49
C SER A 179 25.08 -8.14 15.66
N LYS A 180 24.62 -6.91 15.40
CA LYS A 180 24.21 -6.00 16.47
C LYS A 180 23.23 -6.81 17.31
N LYS A 181 23.67 -7.26 18.49
CA LYS A 181 22.77 -7.25 19.63
C LYS A 181 22.21 -5.85 19.62
N GLN A 182 20.93 -5.71 19.26
CA GLN A 182 20.23 -4.47 19.44
C GLN A 182 20.44 -4.14 20.92
N ASP A 183 21.23 -3.11 21.22
CA ASP A 183 21.06 -2.40 22.47
C ASP A 183 19.62 -1.89 22.40
N VAL A 184 18.73 -2.65 23.04
CA VAL A 184 17.32 -2.30 23.15
C VAL A 184 17.30 -0.92 23.81
N PRO A 185 16.75 0.12 23.15
CA PRO A 185 16.81 1.48 23.68
C PRO A 185 16.28 1.53 25.11
N PHE A 186 16.89 2.35 25.97
CA PHE A 186 16.60 2.36 27.42
C PHE A 186 15.10 2.53 27.72
N TYR A 187 14.39 3.35 26.94
CA TYR A 187 12.96 3.60 27.09
C TYR A 187 12.10 2.36 26.80
N TYR A 188 12.58 1.44 25.98
CA TYR A 188 11.90 0.17 25.69
C TYR A 188 12.05 -0.82 26.86
N GLN A 189 13.17 -0.78 27.59
CA GLN A 189 13.39 -1.61 28.77
C GLN A 189 12.61 -1.11 30.01
N GLN A 190 12.41 0.21 30.10
CA GLN A 190 11.68 0.83 31.22
C GLN A 190 10.16 0.61 31.15
N PHE A 191 9.60 0.34 29.96
CA PHE A 191 8.17 0.17 29.79
C PHE A 191 7.72 -1.27 30.08
N ASP A 192 6.84 -1.46 31.06
CA ASP A 192 6.30 -2.77 31.43
C ASP A 192 5.23 -3.25 30.45
N PHE A 193 5.67 -3.97 29.41
CA PHE A 193 4.79 -4.58 28.43
C PHE A 193 3.92 -5.70 28.99
N ASN A 194 4.37 -6.41 30.04
CA ASN A 194 3.59 -7.50 30.61
C ASN A 194 2.30 -6.95 31.25
N LEU A 195 2.42 -5.83 31.95
CA LEU A 195 1.29 -5.13 32.54
C LEU A 195 0.32 -4.62 31.46
N LEU A 196 0.84 -4.04 30.37
CA LEU A 196 0.02 -3.63 29.21
C LEU A 196 -0.76 -4.81 28.61
N PHE A 197 -0.08 -5.93 28.33
CA PHE A 197 -0.72 -7.11 27.73
C PHE A 197 -1.77 -7.73 28.66
N SER A 198 -1.55 -7.73 29.98
CA SER A 198 -2.56 -8.19 30.93
C SER A 198 -3.84 -7.33 30.87
N GLY A 199 -3.70 -6.01 30.82
CA GLY A 199 -4.86 -5.11 30.72
C GLY A 199 -5.59 -5.23 29.37
N LEU A 200 -4.85 -5.40 28.27
CA LEU A 200 -5.45 -5.57 26.94
C LEU A 200 -6.17 -6.92 26.78
N SER A 201 -5.65 -7.98 27.42
CA SER A 201 -6.31 -9.29 27.44
C SER A 201 -7.65 -9.26 28.19
N GLU A 202 -7.78 -8.47 29.26
CA GLU A 202 -9.07 -8.28 29.95
C GLU A 202 -10.13 -7.62 29.04
N GLN A 203 -9.69 -6.80 28.07
CA GLN A 203 -10.55 -6.09 27.12
C GLN A 203 -10.70 -6.82 25.77
N LEU A 204 -10.33 -8.11 25.70
CA LEU A 204 -10.44 -8.98 24.52
C LEU A 204 -9.65 -8.49 23.29
N VAL A 205 -8.58 -7.71 23.49
CA VAL A 205 -7.69 -7.28 22.39
C VAL A 205 -6.67 -8.39 22.10
N PRO A 206 -6.60 -8.93 20.87
CA PRO A 206 -5.67 -10.01 20.55
C PRO A 206 -4.23 -9.51 20.53
N SER A 207 -3.29 -10.29 21.07
CA SER A 207 -1.85 -9.95 21.08
C SER A 207 -1.27 -9.79 19.67
N SER A 208 -1.89 -10.42 18.66
CA SER A 208 -1.55 -10.26 17.24
C SER A 208 -1.78 -8.85 16.69
N ALA A 209 -2.59 -8.03 17.37
CA ALA A 209 -2.79 -6.62 16.98
C ALA A 209 -1.56 -5.75 17.28
N ILE A 210 -0.70 -6.17 18.21
CA ILE A 210 0.53 -5.47 18.59
C ILE A 210 1.71 -6.14 17.90
N THR A 211 1.98 -5.71 16.68
CA THR A 211 3.17 -6.12 15.92
C THR A 211 4.45 -5.56 16.56
N PRO A 212 5.64 -6.10 16.26
CA PRO A 212 6.90 -5.55 16.77
C PRO A 212 7.10 -4.07 16.45
N GLU A 213 6.64 -3.61 15.28
CA GLU A 213 6.67 -2.20 14.88
C GLU A 213 5.77 -1.34 15.78
N VAL A 214 4.53 -1.76 15.99
CA VAL A 214 3.58 -1.07 16.89
C VAL A 214 4.11 -1.08 18.33
N ARG A 215 4.77 -2.15 18.76
CA ARG A 215 5.39 -2.26 20.09
C ARG A 215 6.50 -1.24 20.31
N GLU A 216 7.32 -0.99 19.29
CA GLU A 216 8.34 0.06 19.32
C GLU A 216 7.70 1.46 19.39
N SER A 217 6.68 1.71 18.57
CA SER A 217 5.90 2.96 18.60
C SER A 217 5.25 3.21 19.98
N ILE A 218 4.73 2.16 20.61
CA ILE A 218 4.16 2.22 21.97
C ILE A 218 5.22 2.68 22.99
N ALA A 219 6.42 2.06 22.99
CA ALA A 219 7.48 2.47 23.91
C ALA A 219 7.92 3.92 23.69
N LYS A 220 8.06 4.35 22.43
CA LYS A 220 8.42 5.73 22.08
C LYS A 220 7.36 6.73 22.55
N LEU A 221 6.08 6.45 22.31
CA LEU A 221 4.98 7.33 22.72
C LEU A 221 4.79 7.35 24.25
N ALA A 222 4.97 6.20 24.91
CA ALA A 222 4.94 6.12 26.37
C ALA A 222 6.03 6.97 27.02
N PHE A 223 7.25 6.92 26.47
CA PHE A 223 8.35 7.75 26.95
C PHE A 223 8.14 9.24 26.63
N LEU A 224 7.69 9.56 25.42
CA LEU A 224 7.49 10.94 24.98
C LEU A 224 6.45 11.67 25.84
N TYR A 225 5.30 11.04 26.10
CA TYR A 225 4.18 11.62 26.86
C TYR A 225 4.10 11.18 28.33
N GLN A 226 5.12 10.45 28.83
CA GLN A 226 5.15 9.87 30.19
C GLN A 226 3.92 9.02 30.56
N LEU A 227 3.42 8.22 29.62
CA LEU A 227 2.21 7.42 29.84
C LEU A 227 2.54 6.13 30.58
N SER A 228 1.80 5.84 31.65
CA SER A 228 1.90 4.55 32.35
C SER A 228 1.39 3.39 31.47
N PRO A 229 1.74 2.12 31.76
CA PRO A 229 1.20 0.97 31.02
C PRO A 229 -0.34 0.92 31.01
N LEU A 230 -0.99 1.39 32.08
CA LEU A 230 -2.45 1.46 32.19
C LEU A 230 -3.07 2.61 31.37
N ASP A 231 -2.36 3.73 31.26
CA ASP A 231 -2.78 4.83 30.39
C ASP A 231 -2.62 4.44 28.92
N MET A 232 -1.51 3.79 28.61
CA MET A 232 -1.23 3.28 27.27
C MET A 232 -2.21 2.19 26.85
N GLN A 233 -2.74 1.39 27.78
CA GLN A 233 -3.84 0.46 27.50
C GLN A 233 -5.05 1.19 26.90
N LYS A 234 -5.46 2.33 27.49
CA LYS A 234 -6.60 3.13 26.98
C LYS A 234 -6.29 3.74 25.62
N VAL A 235 -5.06 4.24 25.42
CA VAL A 235 -4.60 4.76 24.14
C VAL A 235 -4.65 3.70 23.03
N VAL A 236 -4.17 2.49 23.33
CA VAL A 236 -4.21 1.35 22.39
C VAL A 236 -5.65 0.98 22.04
N ILE A 237 -6.56 0.97 23.02
CA ILE A 237 -7.99 0.70 22.79
C ILE A 237 -8.61 1.77 21.88
N LEU A 238 -8.30 3.05 22.10
CA LEU A 238 -8.78 4.15 21.26
C LEU A 238 -8.22 4.11 19.82
N ALA A 239 -7.04 3.50 19.64
CA ALA A 239 -6.39 3.38 18.34
C ALA A 239 -6.86 2.17 17.50
N LEU A 240 -7.61 1.23 18.10
CA LEU A 240 -8.13 0.05 17.41
C LEU A 240 -9.20 0.42 16.40
N ASP A 241 -9.19 -0.28 15.26
CA ASP A 241 -10.21 -0.16 14.23
C ASP A 241 -11.25 -1.28 14.27
N GLU A 242 -12.24 -1.21 13.37
CA GLU A 242 -13.33 -2.19 13.24
C GLU A 242 -12.83 -3.63 12.98
N HIS A 243 -11.57 -3.80 12.59
CA HIS A 243 -10.92 -5.08 12.31
C HIS A 243 -9.84 -5.45 13.33
N LEU A 244 -9.78 -4.78 14.49
CA LEU A 244 -8.80 -4.98 15.55
C LEU A 244 -7.33 -4.78 15.10
N LYS A 245 -7.10 -3.87 14.15
CA LYS A 245 -5.75 -3.49 13.69
C LYS A 245 -5.38 -2.10 14.19
N ILE A 246 -4.08 -1.92 14.43
CA ILE A 246 -3.49 -0.65 14.87
C ILE A 246 -2.52 -0.18 13.79
N THR A 247 -2.68 1.06 13.34
CA THR A 247 -1.70 1.74 12.48
C THR A 247 -0.95 2.79 13.28
N ASP A 248 0.31 3.07 12.93
CA ASP A 248 1.13 4.07 13.63
C ASP A 248 0.47 5.45 13.66
N GLU A 249 -0.21 5.85 12.57
CA GLU A 249 -0.91 7.13 12.48
C GLU A 249 -2.08 7.22 13.48
N ARG A 250 -2.86 6.14 13.63
CA ARG A 250 -3.96 6.07 14.59
C ARG A 250 -3.46 6.05 16.03
N LEU A 251 -2.39 5.30 16.29
CA LEU A 251 -1.78 5.22 17.61
C LEU A 251 -1.23 6.58 18.06
N LYS A 252 -0.56 7.31 17.16
CA LYS A 252 -0.08 8.68 17.40
C LYS A 252 -1.22 9.64 17.70
N LYS A 253 -2.27 9.61 16.86
CA LYS A 253 -3.45 10.45 17.05
C LYS A 253 -4.15 10.16 18.39
N ALA A 254 -4.34 8.89 18.74
CA ALA A 254 -4.94 8.47 20.00
C ALA A 254 -4.07 8.87 21.22
N ALA A 255 -2.75 8.73 21.13
CA ALA A 255 -1.83 9.14 22.19
C ALA A 255 -1.87 10.66 22.40
N LEU A 256 -1.89 11.43 21.31
CA LEU A 256 -2.00 12.89 21.35
C LEU A 256 -3.34 13.35 21.94
N GLU A 257 -4.45 12.75 21.51
CA GLU A 257 -5.78 13.04 22.05
C GLU A 257 -5.87 12.69 23.54
N TYR A 258 -5.35 11.53 23.95
CA TYR A 258 -5.32 11.13 25.35
C TYR A 258 -4.47 12.08 26.20
N TYR A 259 -3.28 12.44 25.74
CA TYR A 259 -2.40 13.42 26.40
C TYR A 259 -3.08 14.79 26.57
N GLN A 260 -3.79 15.28 25.55
CA GLN A 260 -4.55 16.53 25.66
C GLN A 260 -5.69 16.48 26.70
N LEU A 261 -6.31 15.31 26.85
CA LEU A 261 -7.41 15.07 27.79
C LEU A 261 -6.96 14.90 29.24
N THR A 262 -5.73 14.44 29.49
CA THR A 262 -5.20 14.23 30.85
C THR A 262 -4.56 15.48 31.44
N ILE A 263 -3.81 16.27 30.65
CA ILE A 263 -3.19 17.54 31.11
C ILE A 263 -4.24 18.55 31.60
N SER A 264 -5.45 18.52 31.04
CA SER A 264 -6.53 19.43 31.40
C SER A 264 -7.18 19.11 32.76
N LYS A 265 -6.74 18.07 33.48
CA LYS A 265 -7.36 17.62 34.74
C LYS A 265 -6.47 17.59 35.98
N ASP A 266 -5.16 17.82 35.88
CA ASP A 266 -4.28 17.69 37.06
C ASP A 266 -4.08 19.02 37.81
N LEU A 267 -4.54 19.04 39.07
CA LEU A 267 -4.13 20.01 40.10
C LEU A 267 -2.70 19.65 40.57
N PRO A 268 -1.85 20.64 40.89
CA PRO A 268 -0.50 20.36 41.36
C PRO A 268 -0.54 19.63 42.71
N MET A 269 -0.19 18.35 42.72
CA MET A 269 0.11 17.64 43.96
C MET A 269 1.49 18.08 44.46
N ILE A 270 1.49 18.70 45.64
CA ILE A 270 2.69 18.86 46.46
C ILE A 270 2.96 17.48 47.07
N ASP A 271 3.99 16.79 46.59
CA ASP A 271 4.46 15.60 47.26
C ASP A 271 5.15 15.96 48.57
N LYS A 272 4.66 15.35 49.66
CA LYS A 272 5.30 15.39 50.96
C LYS A 272 6.54 14.52 50.93
N THR A 273 7.69 15.17 51.16
CA THR A 273 8.93 14.61 51.69
C THR A 273 8.69 13.34 52.52
N PHE A 274 9.08 12.16 52.03
CA PHE A 274 9.73 11.07 52.75
C PHE A 274 10.05 9.93 51.77
N GLU A 275 11.03 10.11 50.89
CA GLU A 275 11.67 8.98 50.21
C GLU A 275 12.87 8.48 51.00
N LYS A 276 12.84 7.18 51.31
CA LYS A 276 13.97 6.43 51.85
C LYS A 276 15.06 6.34 50.78
N GLN A 277 16.16 7.03 51.03
CA GLN A 277 17.40 6.92 50.27
C GLN A 277 17.92 5.47 50.30
N LYS A 278 18.22 4.92 49.12
CA LYS A 278 19.20 3.83 48.93
C LYS A 278 20.49 4.44 48.35
N PRO A 279 21.66 3.85 48.65
CA PRO A 279 22.90 4.60 48.80
C PRO A 279 23.51 5.02 47.45
N VAL A 280 23.84 6.30 47.35
CA VAL A 280 24.61 6.88 46.25
C VAL A 280 26.10 6.63 46.54
N ASN A 281 26.77 5.93 45.63
CA ASN A 281 28.22 6.01 45.51
C ASN A 281 28.56 7.30 44.75
N GLU A 282 28.95 8.34 45.48
CA GLU A 282 29.37 9.61 44.92
C GLU A 282 30.71 9.47 44.17
N LYS A 283 30.66 9.58 42.84
CA LYS A 283 31.74 10.22 42.08
C LYS A 283 31.21 11.56 41.62
N LYS A 284 31.86 12.66 42.01
CA LYS A 284 31.56 14.01 41.53
C LYS A 284 31.68 14.01 40.00
N HIS A 285 30.55 13.97 39.30
CA HIS A 285 30.50 14.17 37.87
C HIS A 285 30.90 15.62 37.56
N SER A 286 31.57 15.85 36.44
CA SER A 286 31.79 17.21 35.93
C SER A 286 30.43 17.84 35.58
N LYS A 287 30.27 19.17 35.71
CA LYS A 287 29.03 19.87 35.32
C LYS A 287 28.58 19.53 33.88
N GLU A 288 29.53 19.23 33.00
CA GLU A 288 29.26 18.80 31.63
C GLU A 288 28.69 17.36 31.55
N GLN A 289 29.13 16.46 32.43
CA GLN A 289 28.61 15.09 32.50
C GLN A 289 27.21 15.03 33.11
N GLU A 290 26.93 15.88 34.09
CA GLU A 290 25.57 16.03 34.64
C GLU A 290 24.59 16.53 33.55
N LEU A 291 25.04 17.47 32.71
CA LEU A 291 24.24 17.99 31.59
C LEU A 291 24.01 16.94 30.49
N ILE A 292 25.03 16.14 30.15
CA ILE A 292 24.87 15.00 29.21
C ILE A 292 23.82 14.03 29.73
N ASN A 293 23.94 13.64 31.00
CA ASN A 293 23.00 12.71 31.62
C ASN A 293 21.58 13.29 31.63
N TYR A 294 21.42 14.57 31.96
CA TYR A 294 20.14 15.27 31.89
C TYR A 294 19.51 15.20 30.49
N TYR A 295 20.28 15.48 29.43
CA TYR A 295 19.75 15.40 28.07
C TYR A 295 19.39 13.98 27.64
N GLU A 296 20.14 12.96 28.07
CA GLU A 296 19.87 11.57 27.67
C GLU A 296 18.68 10.94 28.40
N THR A 297 18.41 11.35 29.65
CA THR A 297 17.33 10.77 30.46
C THR A 297 16.00 11.52 30.39
N THR A 298 16.00 12.78 29.94
CA THR A 298 14.80 13.64 29.96
C THR A 298 14.02 13.52 28.65
N SER A 299 12.69 13.40 28.72
CA SER A 299 11.83 13.44 27.53
C SER A 299 11.90 14.82 26.84
N PRO A 300 11.94 14.89 25.50
CA PRO A 300 11.97 16.16 24.78
C PRO A 300 10.82 17.12 25.06
N ILE A 301 9.64 16.62 25.43
CA ILE A 301 8.50 17.48 25.82
C ILE A 301 8.74 18.10 27.20
N ASP A 302 9.22 17.33 28.17
CA ASP A 302 9.55 17.85 29.50
C ASP A 302 10.73 18.80 29.45
N HIS A 303 11.71 18.53 28.59
CA HIS A 303 12.81 19.43 28.32
C HIS A 303 12.32 20.81 27.88
N LEU A 304 11.37 20.86 26.93
CA LEU A 304 10.73 22.10 26.53
C LEU A 304 9.86 22.73 27.62
N ARG A 305 9.17 21.92 28.42
CA ARG A 305 8.38 22.41 29.56
C ARG A 305 9.30 23.10 30.57
N ASN A 306 10.46 22.53 30.84
CA ASN A 306 11.49 23.09 31.73
C ASN A 306 12.05 24.41 31.18
N LEU A 307 12.32 24.49 29.87
CA LEU A 307 12.77 25.73 29.20
C LEU A 307 11.70 26.84 29.17
N ASN A 308 10.42 26.46 29.10
CA ASN A 308 9.30 27.40 29.05
C ASN A 308 8.68 27.71 30.43
N ASN A 309 9.43 27.53 31.51
CA ASN A 309 8.99 27.79 32.90
C ASN A 309 7.71 27.02 33.29
N GLY A 310 7.61 25.74 32.92
CA GLY A 310 6.45 24.91 33.24
C GLY A 310 5.27 25.06 32.27
N LYS A 311 5.35 25.94 31.25
CA LYS A 311 4.28 26.12 30.27
C LYS A 311 4.30 25.03 29.21
N GLU A 312 3.12 24.50 28.88
CA GLU A 312 2.95 23.51 27.82
C GLU A 312 3.39 24.05 26.45
N PRO A 313 4.18 23.26 25.69
CA PRO A 313 4.50 23.60 24.30
C PRO A 313 3.25 23.75 23.42
N THR A 314 3.30 24.55 22.36
CA THR A 314 2.17 24.65 21.41
C THR A 314 2.00 23.34 20.63
N SER A 315 0.78 23.05 20.14
CA SER A 315 0.49 21.84 19.33
C SER A 315 1.46 21.65 18.17
N PHE A 316 1.82 22.72 17.47
CA PHE A 316 2.76 22.70 16.35
C PHE A 316 4.17 22.25 16.75
N ILE A 317 4.64 22.65 17.93
CA ILE A 317 5.97 22.30 18.44
C ILE A 317 6.00 20.84 18.92
N ARG A 318 4.89 20.35 19.50
CA ARG A 318 4.75 18.93 19.85
C ARG A 318 4.81 18.03 18.62
N GLU A 319 4.10 18.38 17.55
CA GLU A 319 4.13 17.62 16.29
C GLU A 319 5.53 17.59 15.68
N LEU A 320 6.27 18.71 15.74
CA LEU A 320 7.66 18.78 15.29
C LEU A 320 8.56 17.81 16.06
N ILE A 321 8.51 17.81 17.39
CA ILE A 321 9.29 16.89 18.22
C ILE A 321 8.92 15.43 17.97
N GLU A 322 7.63 15.15 17.87
CA GLU A 322 7.14 13.80 17.57
C GLU A 322 7.69 13.30 16.22
N ASN A 323 7.71 14.17 15.20
CA ASN A 323 8.32 13.84 13.91
C ASN A 323 9.82 13.56 14.04
N LEU A 324 10.58 14.39 14.77
CA LEU A 324 12.02 14.21 14.96
C LEU A 324 12.35 12.90 15.71
N PHE A 325 11.57 12.58 16.75
CA PHE A 325 11.80 11.39 17.57
C PHE A 325 11.30 10.11 16.89
N ILE A 326 10.10 10.13 16.30
CA ILE A 326 9.45 8.93 15.76
C ILE A 326 9.75 8.72 14.27
N LYS A 327 9.61 9.76 13.43
CA LYS A 327 9.83 9.60 11.97
C LYS A 327 11.31 9.62 11.60
N HIS A 328 12.09 10.52 12.19
CA HIS A 328 13.52 10.62 11.93
C HIS A 328 14.37 9.68 12.80
N GLY A 329 13.75 9.01 13.78
CA GLY A 329 14.40 7.98 14.62
C GLY A 329 15.54 8.51 15.49
N MET A 330 15.55 9.82 15.79
CA MET A 330 16.62 10.44 16.55
C MET A 330 16.58 10.05 18.02
N ASN A 331 17.75 9.85 18.64
CA ASN A 331 17.85 9.58 20.07
C ASN A 331 17.40 10.81 20.89
N PRO A 332 16.75 10.61 22.06
CA PRO A 332 16.14 11.71 22.81
C PRO A 332 17.17 12.75 23.27
N GLY A 333 18.39 12.32 23.61
CA GLY A 333 19.51 13.23 23.92
C GLY A 333 19.94 14.10 22.74
N VAL A 334 19.92 13.58 21.51
CA VAL A 334 20.25 14.35 20.30
C VAL A 334 19.15 15.39 20.02
N VAL A 335 17.88 15.00 20.20
CA VAL A 335 16.73 15.91 20.04
C VAL A 335 16.78 17.05 21.06
N ASN A 336 17.08 16.76 22.32
CA ASN A 336 17.19 17.78 23.37
C ASN A 336 18.30 18.80 23.09
N VAL A 337 19.47 18.34 22.64
CA VAL A 337 20.58 19.21 22.25
C VAL A 337 20.25 20.03 21.00
N LEU A 338 19.55 19.45 20.02
CA LEU A 338 19.09 20.15 18.82
C LEU A 338 18.11 21.29 19.17
N ILE A 339 17.17 21.03 20.08
CA ILE A 339 16.23 22.03 20.58
C ILE A 339 16.97 23.23 21.17
N ASP A 340 17.93 22.97 22.06
CA ASP A 340 18.72 24.03 22.68
C ASP A 340 19.57 24.80 21.67
N TYR A 341 20.20 24.10 20.73
CA TYR A 341 21.00 24.72 19.68
C TYR A 341 20.17 25.68 18.81
N VAL A 342 19.00 25.25 18.35
CA VAL A 342 18.13 26.10 17.51
C VAL A 342 17.54 27.26 18.32
N MET A 343 17.15 27.03 19.57
CA MET A 343 16.65 28.10 20.44
C MET A 343 17.73 29.18 20.70
N LEU A 344 19.00 28.79 20.80
CA LEU A 344 20.12 29.72 20.92
C LEU A 344 20.34 30.54 19.64
N GLN A 345 20.16 29.96 18.45
CA GLN A 345 20.40 30.65 17.17
C GLN A 345 19.23 31.52 16.69
N SER A 346 18.01 31.24 17.14
CA SER A 346 16.80 31.88 16.61
C SER A 346 16.05 32.74 17.63
N ASP A 347 16.78 33.32 18.59
CA ASP A 347 16.23 34.18 19.66
C ASP A 347 15.03 33.53 20.38
N LYS A 348 15.21 32.29 20.86
CA LYS A 348 14.18 31.49 21.56
C LYS A 348 12.96 31.11 20.71
N LYS A 349 13.06 31.14 19.37
CA LYS A 349 12.03 30.59 18.48
C LYS A 349 12.37 29.15 18.09
N LEU A 350 11.39 28.42 17.56
CA LEU A 350 11.58 27.08 16.99
C LEU A 350 10.92 27.00 15.61
N PRO A 351 11.54 27.57 14.56
CA PRO A 351 11.01 27.51 13.20
C PRO A 351 11.15 26.11 12.61
N LYS A 352 10.03 25.48 12.24
CA LYS A 352 9.95 24.08 11.75
C LYS A 352 10.94 23.74 10.63
N ASN A 353 10.91 24.48 9.53
CA ASN A 353 11.75 24.17 8.36
C ASN A 353 13.25 24.22 8.68
N PHE A 354 13.65 25.13 9.58
CA PHE A 354 15.03 25.27 10.00
C PHE A 354 15.48 24.09 10.88
N VAL A 355 14.63 23.68 11.84
CA VAL A 355 14.88 22.52 12.69
C VAL A 355 14.98 21.23 11.87
N GLU A 356 14.06 21.01 10.91
CA GLU A 356 14.07 19.83 10.04
C GLU A 356 15.32 19.79 9.14
N THR A 357 15.77 20.93 8.61
CA THR A 357 16.99 21.01 7.78
C THR A 357 18.25 20.63 8.57
N ILE A 358 18.35 21.11 9.82
CA ILE A 358 19.47 20.76 10.70
C ILE A 358 19.37 19.30 11.13
N ALA A 359 18.17 18.80 11.42
CA ALA A 359 17.94 17.41 11.76
C ALA A 359 18.39 16.46 10.65
N ASP A 360 18.03 16.75 9.40
CA ASP A 360 18.48 15.98 8.24
C ASP A 360 20.00 16.03 8.07
N HIS A 361 20.63 17.17 8.36
CA HIS A 361 22.09 17.28 8.34
C HIS A 361 22.75 16.40 9.41
N TRP A 362 22.22 16.41 10.64
CA TRP A 362 22.74 15.60 11.75
C TRP A 362 22.53 14.10 11.52
N ASN A 363 21.40 13.71 10.93
CA ASN A 363 21.15 12.33 10.50
C ASN A 363 22.14 11.86 9.43
N ARG A 364 22.42 12.68 8.40
CA ARG A 364 23.44 12.32 7.38
C ARG A 364 24.84 12.18 7.97
N LYS A 365 25.12 12.88 9.07
CA LYS A 365 26.38 12.80 9.82
C LYS A 365 26.39 11.66 10.85
N ASN A 366 25.31 10.88 10.98
CA ASN A 366 25.16 9.77 11.93
C ASN A 366 25.45 10.14 13.39
N ILE A 367 24.97 11.30 13.85
CA ILE A 367 25.12 11.72 15.25
C ILE A 367 24.11 10.96 16.13
N GLN A 368 24.58 10.21 17.13
CA GLN A 368 23.71 9.32 17.91
C GLN A 368 23.67 9.65 19.41
N THR A 369 24.65 10.37 19.95
CA THR A 369 24.71 10.68 21.39
C THR A 369 24.57 12.17 21.68
N ALA A 370 24.11 12.52 22.89
CA ALA A 370 24.00 13.93 23.30
C ALA A 370 25.37 14.62 23.30
N LYS A 371 26.43 13.88 23.64
CA LYS A 371 27.80 14.39 23.62
C LYS A 371 28.27 14.76 22.21
N GLU A 372 28.09 13.87 21.24
CA GLU A 372 28.44 14.12 19.83
C GLU A 372 27.65 15.31 19.27
N ALA A 373 26.36 15.39 19.61
CA ALA A 373 25.50 16.50 19.20
C ALA A 373 26.00 17.85 19.74
N MET A 374 26.43 17.92 21.00
CA MET A 374 26.96 19.15 21.59
C MET A 374 28.30 19.57 20.99
N GLU A 375 29.21 18.63 20.75
CA GLU A 375 30.48 18.90 20.09
C GLU A 375 30.28 19.42 18.66
N PHE A 376 29.36 18.79 17.92
CA PHE A 376 29.04 19.19 16.57
C PHE A 376 28.36 20.57 16.51
N ALA A 377 27.42 20.84 17.42
CA ALA A 377 26.78 22.14 17.56
C ALA A 377 27.79 23.27 17.84
N ARG A 378 28.80 23.02 18.68
CA ARG A 378 29.89 23.98 18.93
C ARG A 378 30.73 24.23 17.66
N LEU A 379 31.12 23.17 16.95
CA LEU A 379 31.93 23.27 15.72
C LEU A 379 31.20 24.01 14.58
N GLU A 380 29.90 23.78 14.42
CA GLU A 380 29.08 24.50 13.44
C GLU A 380 28.95 25.98 13.79
N HIS A 381 28.68 26.29 15.06
CA HIS A 381 28.58 27.67 15.53
C HIS A 381 29.89 28.46 15.32
N ASP A 382 31.05 27.81 15.50
CA ASP A 382 32.37 28.41 15.29
C ASP A 382 32.73 28.61 13.81
N LYS A 383 32.23 27.74 12.91
CA LYS A 383 32.45 27.85 11.45
C LYS A 383 31.68 29.00 10.83
N TYR A 384 30.41 29.18 11.19
CA TYR A 384 29.57 30.25 10.65
C TYR A 384 30.02 31.66 11.09
N ASN A 385 30.81 31.77 12.17
CA ASN A 385 31.34 33.03 12.68
C ASN A 385 32.70 33.48 12.08
N LYS A 386 33.32 32.71 11.17
CA LYS A 386 34.57 33.10 10.50
C LYS A 386 34.30 33.51 9.04
N LYS A 387 34.48 34.81 8.73
CA LYS A 387 34.43 35.35 7.35
C LYS A 387 35.52 34.69 6.46
N PRO A 388 35.24 34.34 5.19
CA PRO A 388 36.25 33.73 4.32
C PRO A 388 37.27 34.77 3.82
N PRO A 389 38.58 34.45 3.74
CA PRO A 389 39.57 35.30 3.11
C PRO A 389 39.56 35.15 1.58
N GLN A 390 39.83 36.25 0.89
CA GLN A 390 40.03 36.34 -0.55
C GLN A 390 41.35 35.66 -0.97
N LEU A 391 41.33 34.90 -2.06
CA LEU A 391 42.53 34.34 -2.68
C LEU A 391 43.19 35.41 -3.56
N THR A 392 44.44 35.72 -3.23
CA THR A 392 45.35 36.61 -3.97
C THR A 392 45.98 35.93 -5.18
N GLU A 393 46.13 36.72 -6.23
CA GLU A 393 46.81 36.41 -7.49
C GLU A 393 48.35 36.24 -7.37
N VAL A 394 48.91 35.66 -8.44
CA VAL A 394 50.15 35.97 -9.20
C VAL A 394 51.29 34.91 -9.20
N LEU A 395 51.78 34.65 -10.43
CA LEU A 395 53.16 34.38 -10.94
C LEU A 395 53.24 33.03 -11.71
N ASP A 396 53.77 32.85 -12.93
CA ASP A 396 54.51 33.67 -13.90
C ASP A 396 54.34 33.09 -15.32
N LYS A 397 54.35 33.95 -16.35
CA LYS A 397 54.25 33.56 -17.78
C LYS A 397 55.64 33.43 -18.41
N GLU A 398 56.17 32.22 -18.51
CA GLU A 398 57.25 31.91 -19.47
C GLU A 398 57.44 30.41 -19.80
N LYS A 399 56.51 29.53 -19.40
CA LYS A 399 56.51 28.10 -19.77
C LYS A 399 55.12 27.69 -20.28
N SER A 400 55.08 26.77 -21.23
CA SER A 400 53.83 26.22 -21.79
C SER A 400 52.91 25.73 -20.66
N PRO A 401 51.58 25.95 -20.72
CA PRO A 401 50.65 25.53 -19.67
C PRO A 401 50.76 24.03 -19.37
N TYR A 402 51.05 23.22 -20.39
CA TYR A 402 51.21 21.77 -20.29
C TYR A 402 52.43 21.34 -19.48
N ASP A 403 53.49 22.16 -19.45
CA ASP A 403 54.75 21.87 -18.76
C ASP A 403 54.83 22.48 -17.36
N SER A 404 53.91 23.40 -17.05
CA SER A 404 53.94 24.21 -15.82
C SER A 404 53.09 23.63 -14.69
N TYR A 405 52.08 22.83 -15.03
CA TYR A 405 51.14 22.24 -14.07
C TYR A 405 51.38 20.74 -13.92
N ASN A 406 51.26 20.24 -12.68
CA ASN A 406 51.10 18.80 -12.49
C ASN A 406 49.73 18.34 -13.04
N VAL A 407 49.55 17.03 -13.22
CA VAL A 407 48.32 16.47 -13.83
C VAL A 407 47.05 16.92 -13.12
N TYR A 408 47.06 17.00 -11.79
CA TYR A 408 45.90 17.42 -11.00
C TYR A 408 45.61 18.92 -11.17
N GLU A 409 46.64 19.76 -11.06
CA GLU A 409 46.56 21.21 -11.26
C GLU A 409 46.11 21.57 -12.67
N PHE A 410 46.57 20.82 -13.68
CA PHE A 410 46.17 21.01 -15.08
C PHE A 410 44.70 20.65 -15.31
N LEU A 411 44.21 19.56 -14.69
CA LEU A 411 42.80 19.20 -14.72
C LEU A 411 41.90 20.20 -13.97
N CYS A 412 42.38 20.78 -12.86
CA CYS A 412 41.72 21.90 -12.19
C CYS A 412 41.67 23.15 -13.09
N TYR A 413 42.77 23.45 -13.79
CA TYR A 413 42.86 24.56 -14.74
C TYR A 413 41.85 24.42 -15.89
N LEU A 414 41.70 23.21 -16.45
CA LEU A 414 40.69 22.91 -17.48
C LEU A 414 39.24 22.98 -16.98
N ASN A 415 39.01 22.98 -15.67
CA ASN A 415 37.68 22.95 -15.04
C ASN A 415 37.34 24.25 -14.28
N ASP A 416 37.82 25.40 -14.76
CA ASP A 416 37.61 26.72 -14.17
C ASP A 416 37.99 26.80 -12.67
N GLY A 417 39.02 26.06 -12.24
CA GLY A 417 39.48 26.02 -10.86
C GLY A 417 38.63 25.18 -9.90
N LYS A 418 37.64 24.42 -10.41
CA LYS A 418 36.86 23.46 -9.63
C LYS A 418 37.55 22.10 -9.59
N GLU A 419 37.34 21.36 -8.49
CA GLU A 419 37.88 20.01 -8.34
C GLU A 419 37.43 19.09 -9.49
N PRO A 420 38.37 18.45 -10.22
CA PRO A 420 38.05 17.53 -11.29
C PRO A 420 37.48 16.22 -10.73
N PHE A 421 36.69 15.50 -11.55
CA PHE A 421 36.12 14.22 -11.13
C PHE A 421 37.23 13.19 -10.84
N ASP A 422 37.15 12.52 -9.69
CA ASP A 422 38.10 11.51 -9.21
C ASP A 422 38.44 10.43 -10.26
N TYR A 423 37.46 10.02 -11.06
CA TYR A 423 37.67 9.06 -12.16
C TYR A 423 38.63 9.57 -13.26
N ILE A 424 38.57 10.86 -13.59
CA ILE A 424 39.43 11.49 -14.62
C ILE A 424 40.87 11.61 -14.07
N VAL A 425 41.00 11.97 -12.79
CA VAL A 425 42.28 12.03 -12.09
C VAL A 425 42.97 10.66 -12.09
N LYS A 426 42.24 9.60 -11.74
CA LYS A 426 42.77 8.22 -11.74
C LYS A 426 43.23 7.74 -13.12
N ILE A 427 42.55 8.13 -14.20
CA ILE A 427 43.01 7.80 -15.56
C ILE A 427 44.33 8.53 -15.84
N ALA A 428 44.40 9.82 -15.59
CA ALA A 428 45.58 10.62 -15.89
C ALA A 428 46.79 10.20 -15.04
N GLU A 429 46.59 9.93 -13.75
CA GLU A 429 47.62 9.33 -12.87
C GLU A 429 48.08 7.95 -13.37
N SER A 430 47.16 7.15 -13.93
CA SER A 430 47.53 5.83 -14.45
C SER A 430 48.43 5.91 -15.69
N LEU A 431 48.26 6.95 -16.52
CA LEU A 431 49.10 7.19 -17.70
C LEU A 431 50.52 7.63 -17.31
N VAL A 432 50.65 8.40 -16.24
CA VAL A 432 51.97 8.78 -15.71
C VAL A 432 52.64 7.60 -15.01
N ASN A 433 51.93 6.93 -14.10
CA ASN A 433 52.52 5.95 -13.19
C ASN A 433 52.71 4.56 -13.82
N PHE A 434 51.80 4.12 -14.70
CA PHE A 434 51.87 2.77 -15.29
C PHE A 434 52.35 2.76 -16.74
N HIS A 435 52.04 3.82 -17.51
CA HIS A 435 52.45 3.91 -18.91
C HIS A 435 53.73 4.73 -19.12
N GLY A 436 54.26 5.36 -18.06
CA GLY A 436 55.55 6.07 -18.10
C GLY A 436 55.56 7.28 -19.03
N LEU A 437 54.40 7.82 -19.38
CA LEU A 437 54.30 9.00 -20.24
C LEU A 437 54.68 10.26 -19.46
N PRO A 438 55.46 11.19 -20.06
CA PRO A 438 55.77 12.47 -19.43
C PRO A 438 54.50 13.26 -19.07
N ILE A 439 54.51 13.92 -17.91
CA ILE A 439 53.36 14.68 -17.37
C ILE A 439 52.79 15.67 -18.39
N SER A 440 53.67 16.34 -19.15
CA SER A 440 53.28 17.29 -20.18
C SER A 440 52.59 16.65 -21.38
N VAL A 441 53.01 15.46 -21.80
CA VAL A 441 52.35 14.66 -22.84
C VAL A 441 50.98 14.15 -22.36
N VAL A 442 50.87 13.78 -21.08
CA VAL A 442 49.59 13.37 -20.46
C VAL A 442 48.62 14.55 -20.40
N ASN A 443 49.09 15.75 -20.07
CA ASN A 443 48.26 16.97 -20.07
C ASN A 443 47.68 17.25 -21.46
N VAL A 444 48.48 17.17 -22.53
CA VAL A 444 48.01 17.32 -23.93
C VAL A 444 47.02 16.22 -24.32
N LEU A 445 47.29 14.97 -23.93
CA LEU A 445 46.41 13.83 -24.22
C LEU A 445 45.05 13.97 -23.54
N MET A 446 45.04 14.42 -22.29
CA MET A 446 43.82 14.58 -21.51
C MET A 446 42.96 15.73 -22.04
N GLU A 447 43.55 16.85 -22.44
CA GLU A 447 42.83 17.93 -23.11
C GLU A 447 42.22 17.44 -24.44
N TYR A 448 43.02 16.80 -25.30
CA TYR A 448 42.54 16.24 -26.56
C TYR A 448 41.42 15.23 -26.36
N ALA A 449 41.52 14.35 -25.35
CA ALA A 449 40.50 13.37 -25.04
C ALA A 449 39.20 14.02 -24.52
N ILE A 450 39.29 15.06 -23.70
CA ILE A 450 38.14 15.83 -23.19
C ILE A 450 37.43 16.54 -24.34
N GLU A 451 38.18 17.17 -25.26
CA GLU A 451 37.62 17.83 -26.44
C GLU A 451 36.90 16.85 -27.38
N GLN A 452 37.54 15.72 -27.72
CA GLN A 452 36.96 14.76 -28.67
C GLN A 452 35.74 14.00 -28.12
N THR A 453 35.56 13.98 -26.80
CA THR A 453 34.47 13.23 -26.14
C THR A 453 33.40 14.14 -25.52
N ASN A 454 33.47 15.46 -25.73
CA ASN A 454 32.63 16.45 -25.04
C ASN A 454 32.57 16.19 -23.51
N GLY A 455 33.73 15.94 -22.90
CA GLY A 455 33.87 15.67 -21.46
C GLY A 455 33.51 14.26 -21.00
N LYS A 456 33.08 13.34 -21.88
CA LYS A 456 32.78 11.93 -21.54
C LYS A 456 33.99 11.02 -21.79
N VAL A 457 35.08 11.28 -21.08
CA VAL A 457 36.36 10.59 -21.25
C VAL A 457 36.24 9.10 -20.87
N ASN A 458 36.60 8.20 -21.80
CA ASN A 458 36.61 6.76 -21.58
C ASN A 458 38.04 6.23 -21.47
N LYS A 459 38.33 5.46 -20.41
CA LYS A 459 39.65 4.84 -20.16
C LYS A 459 40.22 4.11 -21.39
N LYS A 460 39.42 3.27 -22.07
CA LYS A 460 39.88 2.51 -23.25
C LYS A 460 40.29 3.42 -24.41
N PHE A 461 39.58 4.53 -24.60
CA PHE A 461 39.88 5.48 -25.67
C PHE A 461 41.22 6.19 -25.40
N VAL A 462 41.41 6.66 -24.18
CA VAL A 462 42.63 7.35 -23.75
C VAL A 462 43.83 6.39 -23.77
N GLU A 463 43.68 5.17 -23.26
CA GLU A 463 44.74 4.15 -23.28
C GLU A 463 45.13 3.73 -24.71
N THR A 464 44.19 3.71 -25.65
CA THR A 464 44.48 3.38 -27.06
C THR A 464 45.33 4.47 -27.71
N ILE A 465 45.01 5.75 -27.45
CA ILE A 465 45.79 6.88 -27.95
C ILE A 465 47.16 6.91 -27.27
N ALA A 466 47.20 6.73 -25.95
CA ALA A 466 48.44 6.63 -25.18
C ALA A 466 49.35 5.52 -25.71
N SER A 467 48.80 4.33 -25.98
CA SER A 467 49.51 3.19 -26.57
C SER A 467 50.10 3.54 -27.93
N ASN A 468 49.34 4.20 -28.79
CA ASN A 468 49.83 4.65 -30.08
C ASN A 468 50.96 5.69 -29.93
N TRP A 469 50.81 6.68 -29.06
CA TRP A 469 51.83 7.70 -28.82
C TRP A 469 53.11 7.13 -28.20
N MET A 470 52.98 6.12 -27.34
CA MET A 470 54.13 5.34 -26.85
C MET A 470 54.83 4.58 -27.98
N THR A 471 54.09 3.95 -28.90
CA THR A 471 54.73 3.26 -30.05
C THR A 471 55.43 4.21 -31.01
N LEU A 472 54.99 5.47 -31.06
CA LEU A 472 55.59 6.54 -31.85
C LEU A 472 56.69 7.31 -31.10
N ASN A 473 56.96 6.93 -29.84
CA ASN A 473 57.95 7.53 -28.96
C ASN A 473 57.81 9.05 -28.78
N ILE A 474 56.58 9.53 -28.63
CA ILE A 474 56.28 10.94 -28.35
C ILE A 474 56.63 11.25 -26.89
N GLN A 475 57.55 12.18 -26.67
CA GLN A 475 58.12 12.48 -25.34
C GLN A 475 57.91 13.95 -24.91
N THR A 476 57.48 14.82 -25.82
CA THR A 476 57.25 16.25 -25.53
C THR A 476 55.84 16.72 -25.88
N SER A 477 55.37 17.78 -25.23
CA SER A 477 54.06 18.39 -25.49
C SER A 477 53.95 18.94 -26.91
N GLU A 478 55.05 19.44 -27.49
CA GLU A 478 55.13 19.93 -28.87
C GLU A 478 54.97 18.80 -29.91
N GLU A 479 55.64 17.66 -29.70
CA GLU A 479 55.51 16.47 -30.57
C GLU A 479 54.08 15.90 -30.55
N ALA A 480 53.42 15.92 -29.39
CA ALA A 480 52.05 15.45 -29.24
C ALA A 480 51.06 16.33 -30.03
N LEU A 481 51.24 17.65 -29.99
CA LEU A 481 50.40 18.62 -30.71
C LEU A 481 50.58 18.52 -32.24
N ASP A 482 51.82 18.36 -32.72
CA ASP A 482 52.12 18.19 -34.14
C ASP A 482 51.49 16.90 -34.70
N HIS A 483 51.56 15.80 -33.93
CA HIS A 483 50.93 14.53 -34.31
C HIS A 483 49.40 14.64 -34.40
N ILE A 484 48.75 15.40 -33.49
CA ILE A 484 47.30 15.64 -33.53
C ILE A 484 46.93 16.41 -34.81
N GLN A 485 47.74 17.39 -35.23
CA GLN A 485 47.47 18.19 -36.41
C GLN A 485 47.57 17.36 -37.70
N LYS A 486 48.62 16.55 -37.83
CA LYS A 486 48.82 15.65 -38.97
C LYS A 486 47.71 14.61 -39.13
N THR A 487 47.20 14.08 -38.02
CA THR A 487 46.08 13.11 -38.05
C THR A 487 44.72 13.74 -38.41
N LYS A 488 44.54 15.05 -38.21
CA LYS A 488 43.36 15.79 -38.68
C LYS A 488 43.37 15.97 -40.21
N GLU A 489 44.54 16.24 -40.79
CA GLU A 489 44.72 16.49 -42.23
C GLU A 489 44.60 15.19 -43.07
N GLU A 490 45.13 14.06 -42.60
CA GLU A 490 45.01 12.76 -43.28
C GLU A 490 43.57 12.19 -43.31
N LYS A 491 42.71 12.60 -42.37
CA LYS A 491 41.29 12.19 -42.34
C LYS A 491 40.43 12.99 -43.32
N GLN A 492 40.87 14.17 -43.76
CA GLN A 492 40.16 14.99 -44.74
C GLN A 492 40.38 14.49 -46.18
N THR A 493 41.56 13.95 -46.52
CA THR A 493 41.91 13.56 -47.90
C THR A 493 41.39 12.19 -48.35
N LYS A 494 40.97 11.30 -47.44
CA LYS A 494 40.45 9.95 -47.75
C LYS A 494 38.94 9.84 -48.01
N LYS A 495 38.18 10.96 -47.97
CA LYS A 495 36.72 10.96 -48.08
C LYS A 495 36.14 11.10 -49.50
N GLU A 496 36.95 11.36 -50.52
CA GLU A 496 36.46 11.85 -51.84
C GLU A 496 36.47 10.85 -53.01
N SER A 497 36.56 9.52 -52.85
CA SER A 497 36.39 8.64 -54.03
C SER A 497 35.74 7.27 -53.77
N LEU A 498 34.76 6.96 -54.64
CA LEU A 498 34.21 5.66 -55.08
C LEU A 498 32.78 5.30 -54.61
N PHE A 499 31.74 5.76 -55.33
CA PHE A 499 30.46 5.05 -55.46
C PHE A 499 29.85 5.23 -56.86
N ASN A 500 29.56 4.11 -57.55
CA ASN A 500 28.89 4.09 -58.86
C ASN A 500 27.41 3.69 -58.65
N ALA A 501 26.47 4.59 -58.92
CA ALA A 501 25.03 4.32 -58.79
C ALA A 501 24.54 3.28 -59.81
N ARG A 502 23.71 2.32 -59.37
CA ARG A 502 23.15 1.25 -60.20
C ARG A 502 21.79 1.59 -60.81
N ILE A 503 21.05 2.54 -60.22
CA ILE A 503 19.73 2.97 -60.69
C ILE A 503 19.83 4.39 -61.25
N THR A 504 19.58 4.55 -62.56
CA THR A 504 19.59 5.84 -63.28
C THR A 504 18.19 6.27 -63.68
N LYS A 505 18.01 7.56 -64.03
CA LYS A 505 16.72 8.10 -64.49
C LYS A 505 16.14 7.33 -65.69
N ASP A 506 17.00 6.85 -66.58
CA ASP A 506 16.59 6.09 -67.78
C ASP A 506 16.03 4.70 -67.42
N ASN A 507 16.52 4.08 -66.34
CA ASN A 507 16.00 2.79 -65.86
C ASN A 507 14.62 2.93 -65.19
N ILE A 508 14.30 4.10 -64.63
CA ILE A 508 13.02 4.34 -63.93
C ILE A 508 11.88 4.56 -64.92
N GLN A 509 12.15 5.22 -66.05
CA GLN A 509 11.16 5.45 -67.12
C GLN A 509 10.65 4.16 -67.77
N GLN A 510 11.38 3.04 -67.66
CA GLN A 510 10.92 1.73 -68.14
C GLN A 510 9.87 1.06 -67.23
N PHE A 511 9.72 1.50 -65.98
CA PHE A 511 8.81 0.89 -64.98
C PHE A 511 7.54 1.70 -64.69
N ILE A 512 7.40 2.89 -65.27
CA ILE A 512 6.25 3.78 -65.05
C ILE A 512 5.40 3.78 -66.31
N ALA A 513 4.35 2.94 -66.31
CA ALA A 513 3.27 3.10 -67.27
C ALA A 513 2.42 4.30 -66.84
N ILE A 514 2.47 5.37 -67.65
CA ILE A 514 1.61 6.57 -67.62
C ILE A 514 2.09 7.64 -66.62
N SER A 515 2.83 8.64 -67.15
CA SER A 515 3.32 9.83 -66.44
C SER A 515 2.29 10.96 -66.27
N ASP A 516 1.09 10.80 -66.82
CA ASP A 516 0.13 11.91 -67.01
C ASP A 516 -1.03 11.92 -66.00
N GLU A 517 -1.11 10.96 -65.07
CA GLU A 517 -2.17 10.87 -64.02
C GLU A 517 -1.67 11.06 -62.58
N LEU A 518 -0.39 11.38 -62.37
CA LEU A 518 0.20 11.52 -61.04
C LEU A 518 0.04 12.96 -60.48
N ASP A 519 -0.43 13.07 -59.24
CA ASP A 519 -0.53 14.34 -58.50
C ASP A 519 0.85 15.00 -58.36
N ASP A 520 0.93 16.32 -58.58
CA ASP A 520 2.21 17.05 -58.65
C ASP A 520 3.06 16.90 -57.37
N ASP A 521 2.41 16.69 -56.22
CA ASP A 521 3.04 16.54 -54.90
C ASP A 521 3.84 15.22 -54.73
N TYR A 522 3.49 14.14 -55.45
CA TYR A 522 4.14 12.82 -55.30
C TYR A 522 5.16 12.51 -56.39
N LYS A 523 5.16 13.31 -57.47
CA LYS A 523 6.05 13.16 -58.63
C LYS A 523 7.53 13.17 -58.27
N TYR A 524 7.90 13.93 -57.24
CA TYR A 524 9.26 13.98 -56.71
C TYR A 524 9.75 12.61 -56.20
N TYR A 525 8.90 11.89 -55.47
CA TYR A 525 9.25 10.58 -54.90
C TYR A 525 9.29 9.51 -55.98
N GLU A 526 8.33 9.51 -56.91
CA GLU A 526 8.19 8.43 -57.88
C GLU A 526 9.20 8.50 -59.04
N LEU A 527 9.64 9.70 -59.43
CA LEU A 527 10.53 9.91 -60.57
C LEU A 527 12.01 10.11 -60.22
N THR A 528 12.36 10.22 -58.93
CA THR A 528 13.74 10.48 -58.51
C THR A 528 14.47 9.18 -58.15
N PRO A 529 15.60 8.84 -58.80
CA PRO A 529 16.40 7.68 -58.39
C PRO A 529 16.88 7.78 -56.94
N PRO A 530 16.99 6.66 -56.19
CA PRO A 530 17.38 6.68 -54.78
C PRO A 530 18.69 7.44 -54.49
N TYR A 531 19.68 7.34 -55.38
CA TYR A 531 20.93 8.12 -55.27
C TYR A 531 20.69 9.64 -55.35
N GLN A 532 19.91 10.09 -56.33
CA GLN A 532 19.61 11.52 -56.48
C GLN A 532 18.69 12.02 -55.37
N PHE A 533 17.76 11.19 -54.92
CA PHE A 533 16.87 11.49 -53.80
C PHE A 533 17.68 11.71 -52.52
N LEU A 534 18.60 10.80 -52.18
CA LEU A 534 19.49 10.93 -51.04
C LEU A 534 20.43 12.15 -51.17
N LYS A 535 20.96 12.41 -52.36
CA LYS A 535 21.79 13.60 -52.60
C LYS A 535 21.00 14.90 -52.35
N ASN A 536 19.76 14.96 -52.80
CA ASN A 536 18.87 16.10 -52.55
C ASN A 536 18.53 16.22 -51.05
N TYR A 537 18.25 15.10 -50.38
CA TYR A 537 17.99 15.05 -48.94
C TYR A 537 19.17 15.61 -48.11
N TYR A 538 20.41 15.35 -48.52
CA TYR A 538 21.61 15.90 -47.90
C TYR A 538 22.04 17.28 -48.45
N ASN A 539 21.11 18.06 -49.02
CA ASN A 539 21.37 19.40 -49.55
C ASN A 539 22.48 19.46 -50.61
N GLY A 540 22.59 18.42 -51.45
CA GLY A 540 23.59 18.33 -52.52
C GLY A 540 24.90 17.65 -52.11
N ASN A 541 25.11 17.36 -50.82
CA ASN A 541 26.28 16.59 -50.35
C ASN A 541 26.22 15.12 -50.81
N GLU A 542 27.37 14.49 -50.95
CA GLU A 542 27.43 13.08 -51.36
C GLU A 542 26.85 12.16 -50.28
N PRO A 543 25.85 11.32 -50.62
CA PRO A 543 25.26 10.38 -49.67
C PRO A 543 26.22 9.23 -49.36
N PHE A 544 26.10 8.66 -48.16
CA PHE A 544 26.95 7.54 -47.75
C PHE A 544 26.79 6.33 -48.70
N PRO A 545 27.89 5.75 -49.22
CA PRO A 545 27.86 4.65 -50.19
C PRO A 545 27.00 3.44 -49.76
N MET A 546 27.04 3.10 -48.48
CA MET A 546 26.27 1.97 -47.93
C MET A 546 24.76 2.25 -47.90
N THR A 547 24.37 3.50 -47.63
CA THR A 547 22.97 3.94 -47.63
C THR A 547 22.37 3.87 -49.03
N VAL A 548 23.11 4.35 -50.02
CA VAL A 548 22.68 4.29 -51.42
C VAL A 548 22.56 2.85 -51.90
N LYS A 549 23.57 2.01 -51.62
CA LYS A 549 23.53 0.59 -51.97
C LYS A 549 22.30 -0.11 -51.38
N LEU A 550 22.00 0.15 -50.10
CA LEU A 550 20.86 -0.47 -49.44
C LEU A 550 19.53 0.00 -50.05
N ALA A 551 19.37 1.28 -50.35
CA ALA A 551 18.18 1.81 -51.01
C ALA A 551 18.00 1.23 -52.43
N GLU A 552 19.09 1.10 -53.20
CA GLU A 552 19.05 0.45 -54.52
C GLU A 552 18.72 -1.05 -54.42
N ASP A 553 19.26 -1.75 -53.42
CA ASP A 553 18.95 -3.16 -53.16
C ASP A 553 17.45 -3.36 -52.82
N LEU A 554 16.77 -2.40 -52.17
CA LEU A 554 15.32 -2.47 -51.94
C LEU A 554 14.50 -2.44 -53.23
N VAL A 555 14.94 -1.68 -54.23
CA VAL A 555 14.28 -1.63 -55.53
C VAL A 555 14.56 -2.92 -56.32
N VAL A 556 15.83 -3.31 -56.42
CA VAL A 556 16.27 -4.39 -57.32
C VAL A 556 16.01 -5.79 -56.73
N VAL A 557 16.24 -5.98 -55.43
CA VAL A 557 16.15 -7.29 -54.76
C VAL A 557 14.77 -7.52 -54.15
N TYR A 558 14.20 -6.50 -53.50
CA TYR A 558 12.89 -6.63 -52.85
C TYR A 558 11.72 -6.30 -53.78
N GLY A 559 11.98 -5.71 -54.95
CA GLY A 559 10.98 -5.39 -55.97
C GLY A 559 10.03 -4.27 -55.55
N LEU A 560 10.45 -3.39 -54.64
CA LEU A 560 9.63 -2.26 -54.21
C LEU A 560 9.70 -1.11 -55.25
N PRO A 561 8.58 -0.42 -55.51
CA PRO A 561 8.57 0.76 -56.37
C PRO A 561 9.50 1.86 -55.83
N VAL A 562 10.13 2.61 -56.74
CA VAL A 562 11.09 3.67 -56.38
C VAL A 562 10.46 4.72 -55.46
N GLY A 563 9.21 5.11 -55.72
CA GLY A 563 8.45 6.03 -54.85
C GLY A 563 8.32 5.53 -53.41
N VAL A 564 7.93 4.26 -53.25
CA VAL A 564 7.81 3.61 -51.93
C VAL A 564 9.16 3.54 -51.21
N VAL A 565 10.24 3.24 -51.94
CA VAL A 565 11.61 3.21 -51.39
C VAL A 565 12.08 4.59 -50.95
N ASN A 566 11.80 5.64 -51.72
CA ASN A 566 12.17 7.02 -51.36
C ASN A 566 11.42 7.50 -50.12
N VAL A 567 10.11 7.23 -50.01
CA VAL A 567 9.30 7.53 -48.81
C VAL A 567 9.82 6.75 -47.60
N LEU A 568 10.14 5.46 -47.76
CA LEU A 568 10.74 4.65 -46.69
C LEU A 568 12.10 5.24 -46.26
N THR A 569 12.91 5.65 -47.24
CA THR A 569 14.24 6.22 -47.01
C THR A 569 14.17 7.48 -46.18
N GLU A 570 13.31 8.42 -46.58
CA GLU A 570 13.06 9.64 -45.80
C GLU A 570 12.48 9.33 -44.42
N TYR A 571 11.50 8.43 -44.32
CA TYR A 571 10.90 8.06 -43.04
C TYR A 571 11.93 7.51 -42.05
N VAL A 572 12.81 6.60 -42.47
CA VAL A 572 13.83 6.02 -41.59
C VAL A 572 14.90 7.05 -41.24
N LEU A 573 15.37 7.84 -42.20
CA LEU A 573 16.39 8.86 -41.93
C LEU A 573 15.88 9.94 -40.97
N THR A 574 14.62 10.37 -41.11
CA THR A 574 14.00 11.36 -40.22
C THR A 574 13.75 10.80 -38.83
N THR A 575 13.29 9.55 -38.71
CA THR A 575 12.98 8.93 -37.41
C THR A 575 14.20 8.43 -36.64
N HIS A 576 15.31 8.11 -37.33
CA HIS A 576 16.52 7.56 -36.72
C HIS A 576 17.74 8.51 -36.81
N ASN A 577 17.54 9.82 -36.64
CA ASN A 577 18.60 10.83 -36.55
C ASN A 577 19.63 10.73 -37.71
N GLY A 578 19.18 10.51 -38.93
CA GLY A 578 20.01 10.37 -40.12
C GLY A 578 20.71 9.00 -40.28
N GLN A 579 20.43 8.02 -39.42
CA GLN A 579 20.93 6.65 -39.54
C GLN A 579 20.01 5.80 -40.43
N PHE A 580 20.60 4.90 -41.22
CA PHE A 580 19.86 4.01 -42.12
C PHE A 580 20.22 2.53 -41.87
N PRO A 581 19.76 1.93 -40.75
CA PRO A 581 20.18 0.60 -40.34
C PRO A 581 19.51 -0.52 -41.15
N LYS A 582 20.32 -1.38 -41.78
CA LYS A 582 19.87 -2.46 -42.69
C LYS A 582 18.73 -3.34 -42.16
N ARG A 583 18.86 -3.90 -40.94
CA ARG A 583 17.85 -4.83 -40.39
C ARG A 583 16.47 -4.19 -40.24
N LEU A 584 16.44 -2.93 -39.80
CA LEU A 584 15.19 -2.19 -39.64
C LEU A 584 14.55 -1.91 -41.00
N VAL A 585 15.37 -1.42 -41.93
CA VAL A 585 14.95 -1.10 -43.30
C VAL A 585 14.38 -2.33 -44.00
N ASP A 586 15.05 -3.48 -43.91
CA ASP A 586 14.59 -4.76 -44.47
C ASP A 586 13.24 -5.19 -43.86
N THR A 587 13.05 -4.95 -42.55
CA THR A 587 11.81 -5.30 -41.83
C THR A 587 10.63 -4.42 -42.29
N ILE A 588 10.85 -3.10 -42.39
CA ILE A 588 9.83 -2.16 -42.85
C ILE A 588 9.47 -2.44 -44.32
N ALA A 589 10.48 -2.64 -45.16
CA ALA A 589 10.31 -2.97 -46.57
C ALA A 589 9.51 -4.27 -46.77
N SER A 590 9.81 -5.31 -45.99
CA SER A 590 9.06 -6.57 -46.03
C SER A 590 7.60 -6.39 -45.60
N ASN A 591 7.34 -5.56 -44.57
CA ASN A 591 5.99 -5.31 -44.09
C ASN A 591 5.16 -4.52 -45.12
N TRP A 592 5.72 -3.43 -45.67
CA TRP A 592 5.04 -2.62 -46.68
C TRP A 592 4.71 -3.42 -47.94
N ARG A 593 5.61 -4.33 -48.33
CA ARG A 593 5.35 -5.29 -49.40
C ARG A 593 4.19 -6.23 -49.09
N GLN A 594 4.11 -6.77 -47.87
CA GLN A 594 3.02 -7.65 -47.44
C GLN A 594 1.66 -6.93 -47.38
N LEU A 595 1.67 -5.66 -47.00
CA LEU A 595 0.47 -4.80 -46.97
C LEU A 595 0.02 -4.32 -48.36
N GLY A 596 0.80 -4.61 -49.41
CA GLY A 596 0.47 -4.22 -50.79
C GLY A 596 0.69 -2.73 -51.08
N ILE A 597 1.51 -2.04 -50.29
CA ILE A 597 1.83 -0.62 -50.50
C ILE A 597 2.70 -0.51 -51.75
N ASN A 598 2.17 0.12 -52.80
CA ASN A 598 2.74 0.12 -54.14
C ASN A 598 2.87 1.53 -54.76
N SER A 599 2.52 2.59 -54.04
CA SER A 599 2.64 3.98 -54.50
C SER A 599 3.23 4.88 -53.40
N ALA A 600 3.80 6.02 -53.79
CA ALA A 600 4.31 6.98 -52.80
C ALA A 600 3.17 7.50 -51.89
N GLN A 601 1.97 7.72 -52.44
CA GLN A 601 0.79 8.16 -51.70
C GLN A 601 0.38 7.16 -50.61
N SER A 602 0.20 5.89 -50.98
CA SER A 602 -0.18 4.84 -50.01
C SER A 602 0.86 4.63 -48.91
N ALA A 603 2.15 4.83 -49.24
CA ALA A 603 3.23 4.78 -48.26
C ALA A 603 3.19 5.96 -47.27
N ILE A 604 2.93 7.18 -47.77
CA ILE A 604 2.82 8.39 -46.94
C ILE A 604 1.60 8.30 -46.02
N ASP A 605 0.43 7.92 -46.53
CA ASP A 605 -0.79 7.76 -45.74
C ASP A 605 -0.60 6.73 -44.61
N TYR A 606 0.05 5.60 -44.93
CA TYR A 606 0.39 4.59 -43.92
C TYR A 606 1.34 5.13 -42.86
N VAL A 607 2.37 5.89 -43.24
CA VAL A 607 3.31 6.52 -42.30
C VAL A 607 2.60 7.53 -41.40
N LEU A 608 1.71 8.36 -41.96
CA LEU A 608 0.92 9.33 -41.20
C LEU A 608 0.04 8.63 -40.16
N GLN A 609 -0.71 7.61 -40.55
CA GLN A 609 -1.53 6.82 -39.61
C GLN A 609 -0.70 6.16 -38.50
N GLN A 610 0.48 5.62 -38.83
CA GLN A 610 1.37 5.02 -37.83
C GLN A 610 1.95 6.08 -36.88
N ASN A 611 2.29 7.27 -37.38
CA ASN A 611 2.80 8.36 -36.55
C ASN A 611 1.70 8.94 -35.65
N GLU A 612 0.48 9.09 -36.16
CA GLU A 612 -0.69 9.47 -35.36
C GLU A 612 -0.98 8.45 -34.27
N ALA A 613 -0.95 7.15 -34.60
CA ALA A 613 -1.12 6.07 -33.62
C ALA A 613 0.00 6.07 -32.56
N LYS A 614 1.26 6.30 -32.95
CA LYS A 614 2.40 6.44 -32.04
C LYS A 614 2.27 7.67 -31.15
N GLU A 615 1.84 8.81 -31.67
CA GLU A 615 1.61 10.03 -30.90
C GLU A 615 0.43 9.87 -29.94
N MET A 616 -0.67 9.22 -30.36
CA MET A 616 -1.78 8.87 -29.48
C MET A 616 -1.34 7.92 -28.37
N HIS A 617 -0.54 6.89 -28.69
CA HIS A 617 0.03 5.99 -27.70
C HIS A 617 1.03 6.70 -26.77
N LYS A 618 1.77 7.69 -27.25
CA LYS A 618 2.69 8.50 -26.43
C LYS A 618 1.93 9.42 -25.46
N LYS A 619 0.82 10.02 -25.91
CA LYS A 619 -0.03 10.90 -25.11
C LYS A 619 -0.84 10.13 -24.06
N LEU A 620 -1.37 8.95 -24.43
CA LEU A 620 -2.36 8.24 -23.63
C LEU A 620 -1.84 6.91 -23.04
N GLY A 621 -0.81 6.28 -23.61
CA GLY A 621 -0.41 4.90 -23.30
C GLY A 621 -1.40 3.84 -23.81
N TYR A 622 -2.31 4.24 -24.71
CA TYR A 622 -3.35 3.41 -25.29
C TYR A 622 -3.85 4.04 -26.59
N ILE A 623 -4.26 3.22 -27.55
CA ILE A 623 -4.86 3.67 -28.80
C ILE A 623 -6.36 3.41 -28.70
N PRO A 624 -7.22 4.46 -28.69
CA PRO A 624 -8.67 4.30 -28.74
C PRO A 624 -9.10 3.42 -29.91
N LYS A 625 -9.99 2.46 -29.63
CA LYS A 625 -10.54 1.52 -30.61
C LYS A 625 -11.81 2.05 -31.27
N ILE A 626 -12.52 2.97 -30.62
CA ILE A 626 -13.74 3.58 -31.15
C ILE A 626 -13.35 4.90 -31.81
N THR A 627 -13.37 4.93 -33.14
CA THR A 627 -13.06 6.13 -33.95
C THR A 627 -14.34 6.89 -34.28
N PRO A 628 -14.26 8.19 -34.62
CA PRO A 628 -15.44 8.96 -35.05
C PRO A 628 -16.18 8.31 -36.24
N GLU A 629 -15.46 7.65 -37.13
CA GLU A 629 -16.01 6.88 -38.26
C GLU A 629 -16.88 5.69 -37.82
N SER A 630 -16.62 5.13 -36.63
CA SER A 630 -17.38 4.00 -36.07
C SER A 630 -18.74 4.40 -35.46
N ILE A 631 -19.04 5.70 -35.35
CA ILE A 631 -20.31 6.25 -34.81
C ILE A 631 -21.46 6.16 -35.84
N ALA A 632 -21.24 5.54 -37.01
CA ALA A 632 -22.07 5.61 -38.23
C ALA A 632 -23.51 5.01 -38.19
N LYS A 633 -24.22 5.08 -37.07
CA LYS A 633 -25.70 4.98 -37.01
C LYS A 633 -26.23 6.02 -36.04
N VAL A 634 -26.42 7.23 -36.55
CA VAL A 634 -26.92 8.38 -35.79
C VAL A 634 -28.34 8.08 -35.31
N GLU A 635 -28.49 7.81 -34.01
CA GLU A 635 -29.77 7.97 -33.32
C GLU A 635 -30.23 9.41 -33.50
N THR A 636 -31.48 9.62 -33.92
CA THR A 636 -32.09 10.95 -33.91
C THR A 636 -32.27 11.38 -32.47
N VAL A 637 -31.33 12.18 -31.95
CA VAL A 637 -31.34 12.70 -30.58
C VAL A 637 -31.77 14.17 -30.60
N ARG A 638 -32.44 14.63 -29.54
CA ARG A 638 -32.79 16.05 -29.36
C ARG A 638 -31.53 16.94 -29.46
N ALA A 639 -31.67 18.15 -30.01
CA ALA A 639 -30.55 19.06 -30.26
C ALA A 639 -29.66 19.30 -29.01
N GLU A 640 -30.25 19.32 -27.82
CA GLU A 640 -29.56 19.51 -26.54
C GLU A 640 -28.63 18.34 -26.14
N TRP A 641 -28.89 17.13 -26.64
CA TRP A 641 -28.15 15.92 -26.27
C TRP A 641 -27.29 15.35 -27.41
N GLN A 642 -27.21 16.09 -28.52
CA GLN A 642 -26.44 15.68 -29.69
C GLN A 642 -24.96 15.45 -29.34
N GLY A 643 -24.41 16.24 -28.41
CA GLY A 643 -23.02 16.09 -27.93
C GLY A 643 -22.72 14.76 -27.23
N TYR A 644 -23.71 14.07 -26.66
CA TYR A 644 -23.50 12.74 -26.07
C TYR A 644 -23.43 11.66 -27.16
N ALA A 645 -24.19 11.82 -28.24
CA ALA A 645 -24.28 10.83 -29.31
C ALA A 645 -23.20 11.01 -30.40
N SER A 646 -22.68 12.23 -30.58
CA SER A 646 -21.73 12.55 -31.66
C SER A 646 -20.26 12.41 -31.28
N LEU A 647 -19.94 12.33 -29.99
CA LEU A 647 -18.55 12.23 -29.50
C LEU A 647 -18.19 10.78 -29.17
N THR A 648 -17.01 10.34 -29.60
CA THR A 648 -16.44 9.07 -29.13
C THR A 648 -16.26 9.12 -27.60
N PRO A 649 -16.20 7.97 -26.90
CA PRO A 649 -15.99 7.99 -25.45
C PRO A 649 -14.66 8.66 -25.04
N TYR A 650 -13.64 8.63 -25.90
CA TYR A 650 -12.40 9.37 -25.71
C TYR A 650 -12.60 10.90 -25.82
N GLU A 651 -13.22 11.38 -26.90
CA GLU A 651 -13.48 12.81 -27.10
C GLU A 651 -14.40 13.37 -26.02
N PHE A 652 -15.39 12.58 -25.60
CA PHE A 652 -16.31 12.95 -24.53
C PHE A 652 -15.60 13.08 -23.17
N LEU A 653 -14.72 12.14 -22.83
CA LEU A 653 -13.90 12.24 -21.61
C LEU A 653 -12.95 13.45 -21.65
N LYS A 654 -12.39 13.76 -22.82
CA LYS A 654 -11.56 14.96 -23.02
C LYS A 654 -12.37 16.23 -22.86
N TYR A 655 -13.59 16.26 -23.38
CA TYR A 655 -14.55 17.36 -23.17
C TYR A 655 -14.88 17.56 -21.68
N LEU A 656 -15.20 16.48 -20.95
CA LEU A 656 -15.45 16.53 -19.51
C LEU A 656 -14.24 17.05 -18.71
N ASN A 657 -13.03 16.72 -19.15
CA ASN A 657 -11.77 17.18 -18.55
C ASN A 657 -11.32 18.58 -19.03
N LYS A 658 -12.23 19.39 -19.58
CA LYS A 658 -11.94 20.75 -20.07
C LYS A 658 -10.80 20.79 -21.10
N GLY A 659 -10.71 19.76 -21.94
CA GLY A 659 -9.67 19.63 -22.98
C GLY A 659 -8.38 18.93 -22.52
N MET A 660 -8.23 18.59 -21.24
CA MET A 660 -7.10 17.80 -20.76
C MET A 660 -7.21 16.33 -21.16
N GLU A 661 -6.07 15.69 -21.42
CA GLU A 661 -6.02 14.29 -21.84
C GLU A 661 -6.56 13.37 -20.72
N PRO A 662 -7.56 12.50 -21.02
CA PRO A 662 -8.13 11.61 -20.04
C PRO A 662 -7.19 10.43 -19.72
N LEU A 663 -7.34 9.84 -18.53
CA LEU A 663 -6.57 8.64 -18.16
C LEU A 663 -6.92 7.47 -19.10
N SER A 664 -5.92 6.71 -19.53
CA SER A 664 -6.14 5.52 -20.38
C SER A 664 -7.02 4.46 -19.73
N SER A 665 -7.00 4.35 -18.41
CA SER A 665 -7.90 3.46 -17.66
C SER A 665 -9.37 3.86 -17.84
N HIS A 666 -9.67 5.16 -17.86
CA HIS A 666 -11.01 5.70 -18.08
C HIS A 666 -11.47 5.47 -19.53
N VAL A 667 -10.58 5.71 -20.51
CA VAL A 667 -10.87 5.48 -21.92
C VAL A 667 -11.13 3.99 -22.20
N ARG A 668 -10.28 3.09 -21.67
CA ARG A 668 -10.50 1.63 -21.79
C ARG A 668 -11.80 1.17 -21.15
N LEU A 669 -12.15 1.75 -19.99
CA LEU A 669 -13.41 1.45 -19.32
C LEU A 669 -14.59 1.89 -20.18
N ALA A 670 -14.58 3.13 -20.65
CA ALA A 670 -15.60 3.71 -21.51
C ALA A 670 -15.81 2.90 -22.80
N GLU A 671 -14.73 2.53 -23.49
CA GLU A 671 -14.83 1.68 -24.68
C GLU A 671 -15.31 0.26 -24.36
N SER A 672 -14.98 -0.28 -23.19
CA SER A 672 -15.49 -1.59 -22.78
C SER A 672 -17.01 -1.58 -22.55
N LEU A 673 -17.59 -0.46 -22.13
CA LEU A 673 -19.03 -0.32 -21.97
C LEU A 673 -19.76 -0.45 -23.32
N VAL A 674 -19.18 0.12 -24.37
CA VAL A 674 -19.71 -0.01 -25.73
C VAL A 674 -19.44 -1.42 -26.28
N LEU A 675 -18.17 -1.85 -26.31
CA LEU A 675 -17.75 -3.07 -27.00
C LEU A 675 -18.14 -4.37 -26.30
N LYS A 676 -18.19 -4.37 -24.96
CA LYS A 676 -18.42 -5.59 -24.15
C LYS A 676 -19.79 -5.61 -23.50
N PHE A 677 -20.27 -4.49 -22.98
CA PHE A 677 -21.59 -4.41 -22.35
C PHE A 677 -22.72 -4.13 -23.36
N GLY A 678 -22.38 -3.69 -24.57
CA GLY A 678 -23.33 -3.47 -25.67
C GLY A 678 -24.17 -2.20 -25.49
N LEU A 679 -23.69 -1.23 -24.71
CA LEU A 679 -24.35 0.07 -24.58
C LEU A 679 -24.07 0.92 -25.82
N SER A 680 -25.02 1.78 -26.20
CA SER A 680 -24.78 2.77 -27.26
C SER A 680 -23.74 3.80 -26.79
N VAL A 681 -23.07 4.46 -27.73
CA VAL A 681 -22.06 5.50 -27.42
C VAL A 681 -22.70 6.63 -26.61
N GLY A 682 -23.91 7.05 -27.00
CA GLY A 682 -24.70 8.06 -26.27
C GLY A 682 -24.99 7.67 -24.82
N VAL A 683 -25.55 6.46 -24.60
CA VAL A 683 -25.84 5.98 -23.24
C VAL A 683 -24.56 5.82 -22.40
N THR A 684 -23.46 5.38 -23.03
CA THR A 684 -22.15 5.26 -22.38
C THR A 684 -21.64 6.62 -21.90
N ASN A 685 -21.74 7.66 -22.74
CA ASN A 685 -21.33 9.01 -22.38
C ASN A 685 -22.18 9.58 -21.24
N VAL A 686 -23.49 9.33 -21.23
CA VAL A 686 -24.38 9.71 -20.11
C VAL A 686 -23.98 9.02 -18.81
N LEU A 687 -23.68 7.71 -18.86
CA LEU A 687 -23.24 6.95 -17.68
C LEU A 687 -21.90 7.49 -17.15
N ILE A 688 -20.96 7.78 -18.04
CA ILE A 688 -19.65 8.33 -17.69
C ILE A 688 -19.82 9.68 -16.99
N GLU A 689 -20.61 10.60 -17.57
CA GLU A 689 -20.88 11.90 -16.96
C GLU A 689 -21.49 11.74 -15.57
N TYR A 690 -22.52 10.89 -15.44
CA TYR A 690 -23.20 10.65 -14.17
C TYR A 690 -22.26 10.16 -13.06
N VAL A 691 -21.40 9.18 -13.36
CA VAL A 691 -20.44 8.68 -12.37
C VAL A 691 -19.34 9.71 -12.11
N HIS A 692 -18.89 10.40 -13.15
CA HIS A 692 -17.85 11.42 -13.05
C HIS A 692 -18.29 12.59 -12.16
N THR A 693 -19.55 13.05 -12.27
CA THR A 693 -20.09 14.10 -11.38
C THR A 693 -20.26 13.60 -9.95
N LEU A 694 -20.82 12.40 -9.77
CA LEU A 694 -21.04 11.81 -8.44
C LEU A 694 -19.76 11.49 -7.66
N LYS A 695 -18.68 11.12 -8.37
CA LYS A 695 -17.40 10.71 -7.77
C LYS A 695 -16.29 11.75 -7.96
N SER A 696 -16.68 13.02 -8.11
CA SER A 696 -15.75 14.16 -8.16
C SER A 696 -14.60 13.95 -9.16
N GLY A 697 -14.92 13.44 -10.35
CA GLY A 697 -13.97 13.22 -11.44
C GLY A 697 -13.38 11.80 -11.53
N GLN A 698 -13.72 10.90 -10.60
CA GLN A 698 -13.25 9.52 -10.64
C GLN A 698 -14.22 8.59 -11.39
N LEU A 699 -13.70 7.56 -12.06
CA LEU A 699 -14.50 6.50 -12.68
C LEU A 699 -14.11 5.12 -12.12
N PRO A 700 -14.58 4.74 -10.92
CA PRO A 700 -14.25 3.46 -10.32
C PRO A 700 -14.85 2.31 -11.15
N LYS A 701 -13.99 1.49 -11.75
CA LYS A 701 -14.37 0.43 -12.69
C LYS A 701 -15.53 -0.46 -12.19
N LYS A 702 -15.41 -1.03 -10.99
CA LYS A 702 -16.45 -1.92 -10.43
C LYS A 702 -17.79 -1.21 -10.26
N TYR A 703 -17.78 0.06 -9.85
CA TYR A 703 -18.99 0.84 -9.64
C TYR A 703 -19.69 1.13 -10.98
N VAL A 704 -18.92 1.56 -11.98
CA VAL A 704 -19.43 1.82 -13.34
C VAL A 704 -19.97 0.53 -13.97
N GLU A 705 -19.27 -0.60 -13.83
CA GLU A 705 -19.71 -1.90 -14.37
C GLU A 705 -21.02 -2.40 -13.73
N VAL A 706 -21.25 -2.12 -12.44
CA VAL A 706 -22.52 -2.47 -11.75
C VAL A 706 -23.67 -1.66 -12.34
N ILE A 707 -23.51 -0.35 -12.53
CA ILE A 707 -24.56 0.49 -13.12
C ILE A 707 -24.78 0.12 -14.59
N ALA A 708 -23.71 -0.15 -15.34
CA ALA A 708 -23.80 -0.60 -16.72
C ALA A 708 -24.58 -1.92 -16.86
N ASN A 709 -24.38 -2.88 -15.95
CA ASN A 709 -25.16 -4.11 -15.91
C ASN A 709 -26.63 -3.86 -15.59
N ASP A 710 -26.94 -2.98 -14.63
CA ASP A 710 -28.32 -2.60 -14.32
C ASP A 710 -29.02 -1.96 -15.54
N TRP A 711 -28.35 -1.02 -16.20
CA TRP A 711 -28.88 -0.33 -17.38
C TRP A 711 -29.07 -1.29 -18.57
N ARG A 712 -28.13 -2.23 -18.74
CA ARG A 712 -28.28 -3.32 -19.72
C ARG A 712 -29.46 -4.23 -19.41
N ASN A 713 -29.66 -4.61 -18.14
CA ASN A 713 -30.80 -5.43 -17.73
C ASN A 713 -32.14 -4.71 -17.94
N LYS A 714 -32.15 -3.39 -17.73
CA LYS A 714 -33.30 -2.51 -18.01
C LYS A 714 -33.46 -2.15 -19.50
N GLN A 715 -32.59 -2.67 -20.38
CA GLN A 715 -32.61 -2.43 -21.83
C GLN A 715 -32.59 -0.94 -22.21
N ILE A 716 -31.80 -0.14 -21.49
CA ILE A 716 -31.62 1.29 -21.78
C ILE A 716 -30.70 1.43 -23.00
N GLN A 717 -31.24 1.95 -24.10
CA GLN A 717 -30.50 2.09 -25.36
C GLN A 717 -30.37 3.53 -25.83
N THR A 718 -31.25 4.44 -25.38
CA THR A 718 -31.24 5.84 -25.78
C THR A 718 -30.79 6.78 -24.66
N VAL A 719 -30.23 7.93 -25.04
CA VAL A 719 -29.82 8.99 -24.09
C VAL A 719 -30.99 9.47 -23.22
N GLU A 720 -32.19 9.57 -23.79
CA GLU A 720 -33.41 9.99 -23.07
C GLU A 720 -33.79 8.99 -21.97
N GLN A 721 -33.76 7.69 -22.28
CA GLN A 721 -34.03 6.64 -21.30
C GLN A 721 -33.00 6.65 -20.17
N ALA A 722 -31.73 6.91 -20.49
CA ALA A 722 -30.67 6.99 -19.50
C ALA A 722 -30.84 8.18 -18.54
N LYS A 723 -31.12 9.39 -19.06
CA LYS A 723 -31.35 10.59 -18.23
C LYS A 723 -32.60 10.46 -17.35
N ASN A 724 -33.71 9.96 -17.89
CA ASN A 724 -34.93 9.71 -17.12
C ASN A 724 -34.72 8.70 -15.99
N ASN A 725 -33.91 7.67 -16.22
CA ASN A 725 -33.57 6.67 -15.20
C ASN A 725 -32.75 7.31 -14.07
N ILE A 726 -31.72 8.11 -14.41
CA ILE A 726 -30.93 8.85 -13.42
C ILE A 726 -31.82 9.74 -12.55
N GLU A 727 -32.69 10.55 -13.15
CA GLU A 727 -33.59 11.44 -12.39
C GLU A 727 -34.51 10.66 -11.44
N SER A 728 -35.03 9.52 -11.89
CA SER A 728 -35.87 8.66 -11.05
C SER A 728 -35.09 8.07 -9.87
N GLN A 729 -33.82 7.72 -10.09
CA GLN A 729 -32.94 7.13 -9.09
C GLN A 729 -32.44 8.17 -8.08
N GLU A 730 -32.18 9.40 -8.51
CA GLU A 730 -31.84 10.52 -7.64
C GLU A 730 -33.01 10.90 -6.73
N LYS A 731 -34.23 11.03 -7.27
CA LYS A 731 -35.45 11.26 -6.47
C LYS A 731 -35.66 10.16 -5.43
N ALA A 732 -35.43 8.90 -5.79
CA ALA A 732 -35.53 7.78 -4.87
C ALA A 732 -34.43 7.79 -3.78
N ASN A 733 -33.19 8.17 -4.14
CA ASN A 733 -32.09 8.30 -3.19
C ASN A 733 -32.30 9.47 -2.22
N GLU A 734 -32.74 10.64 -2.71
CA GLU A 734 -33.08 11.80 -1.88
C GLU A 734 -34.20 11.47 -0.88
N PHE A 735 -35.22 10.74 -1.34
CA PHE A 735 -36.28 10.24 -0.48
C PHE A 735 -35.75 9.29 0.60
N ARG A 736 -34.85 8.36 0.22
CA ARG A 736 -34.21 7.43 1.16
C ARG A 736 -33.32 8.14 2.17
N GLU A 737 -32.64 9.23 1.81
CA GLU A 737 -31.86 10.03 2.75
C GLU A 737 -32.74 10.75 3.77
N LYS A 738 -33.90 11.27 3.34
CA LYS A 738 -34.85 11.97 4.24
C LYS A 738 -35.60 11.01 5.17
N VAL A 739 -36.07 9.89 4.64
CA VAL A 739 -37.02 8.98 5.34
C VAL A 739 -36.35 7.69 5.83
N GLY A 740 -35.22 7.27 5.24
CA GLY A 740 -34.52 6.02 5.59
C GLY A 740 -35.14 4.75 5.00
N TYR A 741 -36.28 4.85 4.31
CA TYR A 741 -36.99 3.74 3.67
C TYR A 741 -37.85 4.27 2.52
N ILE A 742 -37.97 3.50 1.43
CA ILE A 742 -38.83 3.84 0.28
C ILE A 742 -40.13 3.04 0.42
N PRO A 743 -41.30 3.68 0.61
CA PRO A 743 -42.59 3.03 0.67
C PRO A 743 -42.83 2.11 -0.52
N THR A 744 -43.23 0.88 -0.25
CA THR A 744 -43.61 -0.11 -1.27
C THR A 744 -45.11 -0.08 -1.59
N ILE A 745 -45.92 0.57 -0.75
CA ILE A 745 -47.34 0.81 -0.97
C ILE A 745 -47.51 2.26 -1.44
N THR A 746 -47.50 2.45 -2.76
CA THR A 746 -47.77 3.74 -3.41
C THR A 746 -49.28 4.01 -3.47
N GLU A 747 -49.68 5.25 -3.78
CA GLU A 747 -51.09 5.62 -3.99
C GLU A 747 -51.76 4.75 -5.07
N ASP A 748 -51.04 4.47 -6.17
CA ASP A 748 -51.53 3.56 -7.21
C ASP A 748 -51.80 2.17 -6.67
N LYS A 749 -50.90 1.63 -5.83
CA LYS A 749 -51.06 0.31 -5.22
C LYS A 749 -52.17 0.31 -4.16
N LEU A 750 -52.40 1.44 -3.48
CA LEU A 750 -53.49 1.59 -2.52
C LEU A 750 -54.86 1.40 -3.20
N THR A 751 -55.05 1.98 -4.40
CA THR A 751 -56.30 1.76 -5.16
C THR A 751 -56.52 0.27 -5.45
N SER A 752 -55.47 -0.45 -5.86
CA SER A 752 -55.56 -1.90 -6.10
C SER A 752 -55.88 -2.73 -4.84
N LEU A 753 -55.38 -2.31 -3.67
CA LEU A 753 -55.63 -2.99 -2.38
C LEU A 753 -57.03 -2.71 -1.81
N ASN A 754 -57.68 -1.65 -2.27
CA ASN A 754 -58.98 -1.19 -1.78
C ASN A 754 -60.16 -1.54 -2.72
N ASN A 755 -59.90 -2.05 -3.93
CA ASN A 755 -60.87 -2.19 -5.02
C ASN A 755 -62.06 -3.17 -4.79
N GLU A 756 -62.23 -3.76 -3.61
CA GLU A 756 -63.33 -4.69 -3.30
C GLU A 756 -64.02 -4.45 -1.94
N ARG A 757 -63.74 -3.35 -1.24
CA ARG A 757 -64.27 -3.09 0.12
C ARG A 757 -65.29 -1.94 0.14
N GLN A 758 -66.40 -2.13 0.86
CA GLN A 758 -67.33 -1.05 1.21
C GLN A 758 -66.64 -0.10 2.20
N MET A 759 -66.30 1.10 1.74
CA MET A 759 -65.67 2.13 2.56
C MET A 759 -66.72 2.91 3.35
N ASP A 760 -66.48 3.07 4.65
CA ASP A 760 -67.31 3.93 5.50
C ASP A 760 -66.70 5.34 5.51
N ALA A 761 -67.47 6.32 5.07
CA ALA A 761 -67.03 7.73 5.00
C ALA A 761 -66.55 8.26 6.36
N SER A 762 -66.99 7.66 7.46
CA SER A 762 -66.60 8.01 8.83
C SER A 762 -65.12 7.70 9.14
N TYR A 763 -64.50 6.73 8.42
CA TYR A 763 -63.12 6.27 8.65
C TYR A 763 -62.16 6.57 7.48
N ALA A 764 -62.55 7.48 6.58
CA ALA A 764 -61.75 7.89 5.42
C ALA A 764 -60.31 8.34 5.79
N LYS A 765 -60.09 8.86 7.01
CA LYS A 765 -58.77 9.23 7.55
C LYS A 765 -57.78 8.04 7.57
N TYR A 766 -58.27 6.80 7.68
CA TYR A 766 -57.45 5.59 7.77
C TYR A 766 -57.44 4.80 6.46
N GLU A 767 -58.53 4.80 5.70
CA GLU A 767 -58.73 3.93 4.54
C GLU A 767 -58.17 4.50 3.23
N ASN A 768 -58.14 5.83 3.09
CA ASN A 768 -57.76 6.52 1.85
C ASN A 768 -56.30 7.02 1.84
N VAL A 769 -55.50 6.63 2.83
CA VAL A 769 -54.11 7.07 2.97
C VAL A 769 -53.20 5.87 3.08
N THR A 770 -52.02 5.96 2.45
CA THR A 770 -51.00 4.93 2.61
C THR A 770 -50.46 4.95 4.05
N PRO A 771 -49.89 3.84 4.55
CA PRO A 771 -49.28 3.83 5.89
C PRO A 771 -48.20 4.91 6.11
N TYR A 772 -47.48 5.26 5.04
CA TYR A 772 -46.54 6.38 5.03
C TYR A 772 -47.25 7.74 5.21
N GLN A 773 -48.27 8.02 4.39
CA GLN A 773 -49.04 9.27 4.47
C GLN A 773 -49.75 9.42 5.80
N PHE A 774 -50.28 8.32 6.34
CA PHE A 774 -50.93 8.29 7.64
C PHE A 774 -49.97 8.71 8.76
N LEU A 775 -48.78 8.10 8.82
CA LEU A 775 -47.75 8.46 9.80
C LEU A 775 -47.29 9.91 9.66
N LYS A 776 -47.16 10.40 8.41
CA LYS A 776 -46.83 11.80 8.13
C LYS A 776 -47.93 12.76 8.63
N ASN A 777 -49.19 12.41 8.43
CA ASN A 777 -50.34 13.20 8.87
C ASN A 777 -50.46 13.27 10.39
N ILE A 778 -50.20 12.16 11.11
CA ILE A 778 -50.18 12.13 12.58
C ILE A 778 -49.08 13.03 13.14
N ASN A 779 -47.93 13.10 12.46
CA ASN A 779 -46.78 13.88 12.91
C ASN A 779 -46.79 15.33 12.37
N ASN A 780 -47.98 15.91 12.15
CA ASN A 780 -48.15 17.29 11.66
C ASN A 780 -47.39 17.60 10.35
N GLY A 781 -47.25 16.61 9.46
CA GLY A 781 -46.55 16.76 8.18
C GLY A 781 -45.03 16.51 8.24
N ILE A 782 -44.48 16.21 9.42
CA ILE A 782 -43.06 15.85 9.58
C ILE A 782 -42.82 14.43 9.04
N GLU A 783 -41.70 14.25 8.33
CA GLU A 783 -41.35 12.97 7.74
C GLU A 783 -41.21 11.86 8.80
N PRO A 784 -41.93 10.73 8.66
CA PRO A 784 -41.86 9.64 9.62
C PRO A 784 -40.57 8.83 9.47
N TYR A 785 -40.07 8.24 10.57
CA TYR A 785 -38.89 7.37 10.49
C TYR A 785 -39.19 6.12 9.64
N GLY A 786 -38.27 5.76 8.74
CA GLY A 786 -38.43 4.65 7.81
C GLY A 786 -38.66 3.29 8.47
N GLN A 787 -38.19 3.09 9.70
CA GLN A 787 -38.50 1.88 10.49
C GLN A 787 -39.99 1.78 10.83
N HIS A 788 -40.65 2.91 11.12
CA HIS A 788 -42.09 2.96 11.37
C HIS A 788 -42.90 2.71 10.10
N VAL A 789 -42.47 3.32 8.99
CA VAL A 789 -43.09 3.10 7.67
C VAL A 789 -42.99 1.63 7.26
N ARG A 790 -41.79 1.04 7.38
CA ARG A 790 -41.56 -0.38 7.09
C ARG A 790 -42.40 -1.30 7.98
N LEU A 791 -42.50 -1.00 9.27
CA LEU A 791 -43.35 -1.78 10.18
C LEU A 791 -44.81 -1.68 9.76
N ALA A 792 -45.31 -0.47 9.48
CA ALA A 792 -46.70 -0.25 9.08
C ALA A 792 -47.02 -0.95 7.74
N GLU A 793 -46.13 -0.93 6.75
CA GLU A 793 -46.30 -1.70 5.51
C GLU A 793 -46.21 -3.22 5.74
N SER A 794 -45.42 -3.67 6.71
CA SER A 794 -45.35 -5.10 7.06
C SER A 794 -46.67 -5.59 7.68
N LEU A 795 -47.42 -4.74 8.37
CA LEU A 795 -48.76 -5.08 8.86
C LEU A 795 -49.71 -5.42 7.70
N VAL A 796 -49.59 -4.68 6.60
CA VAL A 796 -50.40 -4.92 5.39
C VAL A 796 -49.89 -6.13 4.62
N ASN A 797 -48.59 -6.19 4.31
CA ASN A 797 -48.04 -7.20 3.40
C ASN A 797 -47.80 -8.56 4.07
N ARG A 798 -47.38 -8.60 5.34
CA ARG A 798 -47.00 -9.83 6.07
C ARG A 798 -48.13 -10.39 6.92
N PHE A 799 -48.88 -9.51 7.58
CA PHE A 799 -50.02 -9.91 8.42
C PHE A 799 -51.36 -9.84 7.68
N GLU A 800 -51.34 -9.45 6.39
CA GLU A 800 -52.52 -9.38 5.50
C GLU A 800 -53.63 -8.48 6.05
N LEU A 801 -53.29 -7.51 6.89
CA LEU A 801 -54.26 -6.58 7.45
C LEU A 801 -54.69 -5.56 6.38
N PRO A 802 -55.99 -5.20 6.33
CA PRO A 802 -56.46 -4.04 5.58
C PRO A 802 -55.64 -2.79 5.89
N VAL A 803 -55.40 -1.92 4.89
CA VAL A 803 -54.62 -0.68 5.09
C VAL A 803 -55.22 0.19 6.19
N GLY A 804 -56.54 0.34 6.22
CA GLY A 804 -57.23 1.06 7.28
C GLY A 804 -57.06 0.42 8.66
N VAL A 805 -57.16 -0.91 8.78
CA VAL A 805 -56.97 -1.64 10.05
C VAL A 805 -55.52 -1.52 10.53
N ALA A 806 -54.56 -1.58 9.62
CA ALA A 806 -53.14 -1.38 9.93
C ALA A 806 -52.87 0.05 10.44
N ASN A 807 -53.47 1.07 9.83
CA ASN A 807 -53.35 2.46 10.27
C ASN A 807 -53.97 2.68 11.67
N VAL A 808 -55.14 2.08 11.94
CA VAL A 808 -55.76 2.10 13.28
C VAL A 808 -54.88 1.40 14.32
N LEU A 809 -54.28 0.26 13.98
CA LEU A 809 -53.35 -0.44 14.87
C LEU A 809 -52.11 0.41 15.20
N VAL A 810 -51.58 1.11 14.20
CA VAL A 810 -50.44 2.02 14.38
C VAL A 810 -50.81 3.15 15.33
N GLU A 811 -51.96 3.80 15.16
CA GLU A 811 -52.42 4.87 16.07
C GLU A 811 -52.63 4.36 17.49
N TYR A 812 -53.25 3.19 17.65
CA TYR A 812 -53.45 2.55 18.95
C TYR A 812 -52.13 2.31 19.68
N VAL A 813 -51.13 1.75 18.99
CA VAL A 813 -49.82 1.47 19.61
C VAL A 813 -49.10 2.76 20.00
N LEU A 814 -49.20 3.81 19.18
CA LEU A 814 -48.63 5.12 19.48
C LEU A 814 -49.28 5.76 20.71
N GLU A 815 -50.62 5.68 20.85
CA GLU A 815 -51.32 6.21 22.03
C GLU A 815 -50.91 5.48 23.31
N VAL A 816 -50.74 4.16 23.24
CA VAL A 816 -50.48 3.31 24.41
C VAL A 816 -49.03 3.36 24.90
N ASN A 817 -48.07 3.66 24.02
CA ASN A 817 -46.64 3.62 24.33
C ASN A 817 -45.97 5.01 24.28
N ASP A 818 -46.68 6.06 24.66
CA ASP A 818 -46.16 7.44 24.73
C ASP A 818 -45.50 7.89 23.41
N GLY A 819 -46.16 7.63 22.28
CA GLY A 819 -45.67 7.99 20.94
C GLY A 819 -44.60 7.07 20.36
N LYS A 820 -44.27 5.95 21.03
CA LYS A 820 -43.32 4.95 20.50
C LYS A 820 -44.05 3.84 19.76
N LEU A 821 -43.39 3.26 18.76
CA LEU A 821 -43.91 2.16 17.95
C LEU A 821 -43.02 0.89 18.08
N PRO A 822 -43.11 0.11 19.17
CA PRO A 822 -42.25 -1.05 19.39
C PRO A 822 -42.66 -2.24 18.50
N THR A 823 -41.75 -2.69 17.64
CA THR A 823 -42.00 -3.71 16.60
C THR A 823 -42.64 -4.99 17.14
N LYS A 824 -42.02 -5.66 18.12
CA LYS A 824 -42.52 -6.92 18.68
C LYS A 824 -43.91 -6.79 19.29
N PHE A 825 -44.17 -5.67 19.95
CA PHE A 825 -45.46 -5.40 20.57
C PHE A 825 -46.54 -5.20 19.51
N THR A 826 -46.27 -4.38 18.49
CA THR A 826 -47.17 -4.17 17.36
C THR A 826 -47.45 -5.46 16.60
N GLU A 827 -46.42 -6.27 16.30
CA GLU A 827 -46.57 -7.55 15.60
C GLU A 827 -47.42 -8.56 16.41
N THR A 828 -47.28 -8.57 17.73
CA THR A 828 -48.10 -9.44 18.60
C THR A 828 -49.57 -9.08 18.52
N ILE A 829 -49.90 -7.78 18.54
CA ILE A 829 -51.28 -7.31 18.41
C ILE A 829 -51.79 -7.55 16.98
N ALA A 830 -50.95 -7.33 15.97
CA ALA A 830 -51.31 -7.61 14.57
C ALA A 830 -51.66 -9.08 14.35
N ALA A 831 -50.90 -10.00 14.96
CA ALA A 831 -51.18 -11.43 14.93
C ALA A 831 -52.50 -11.77 15.64
N ASP A 832 -52.78 -11.16 16.80
CA ASP A 832 -54.05 -11.34 17.52
C ASP A 832 -55.24 -10.78 16.71
N TRP A 833 -55.09 -9.61 16.08
CA TRP A 833 -56.13 -9.01 15.24
C TRP A 833 -56.42 -9.82 13.98
N ARG A 834 -55.37 -10.39 13.36
CA ARG A 834 -55.51 -11.35 12.26
C ARG A 834 -56.24 -12.61 12.73
N TYR A 835 -55.85 -13.17 13.89
CA TYR A 835 -56.45 -14.38 14.44
C TYR A 835 -57.94 -14.19 14.77
N ARG A 836 -58.31 -13.01 15.28
CA ARG A 836 -59.70 -12.63 15.57
C ARG A 836 -60.52 -12.28 14.32
N GLY A 837 -59.89 -12.22 13.14
CA GLY A 837 -60.55 -11.90 11.88
C GLY A 837 -61.05 -10.45 11.80
N ILE A 838 -60.30 -9.49 12.33
CA ILE A 838 -60.66 -8.07 12.26
C ILE A 838 -60.34 -7.56 10.84
N VAL A 839 -61.39 -7.28 10.06
CA VAL A 839 -61.26 -6.91 8.63
C VAL A 839 -61.78 -5.51 8.30
N THR A 840 -62.49 -4.87 9.23
CA THR A 840 -63.04 -3.51 9.03
C THR A 840 -62.39 -2.51 9.99
N THR A 841 -62.29 -1.26 9.55
CA THR A 841 -61.74 -0.16 10.35
C THR A 841 -62.57 0.14 11.58
N SER A 842 -63.91 0.08 11.46
CA SER A 842 -64.82 0.27 12.61
C SER A 842 -64.56 -0.74 13.73
N GLN A 843 -64.43 -2.04 13.40
CA GLN A 843 -64.13 -3.08 14.39
C GLN A 843 -62.77 -2.87 15.04
N ALA A 844 -61.76 -2.51 14.25
CA ALA A 844 -60.42 -2.22 14.75
C ALA A 844 -60.41 -1.01 15.71
N PHE A 845 -61.19 0.03 15.41
CA PHE A 845 -61.27 1.24 16.21
C PHE A 845 -61.99 1.01 17.53
N GLU A 846 -63.11 0.27 17.53
CA GLU A 846 -63.84 -0.09 18.76
C GLU A 846 -62.97 -0.93 19.70
N ILE A 847 -62.31 -1.97 19.18
CA ILE A 847 -61.42 -2.84 19.97
C ILE A 847 -60.23 -2.06 20.52
N ALA A 848 -59.65 -1.16 19.71
CA ALA A 848 -58.59 -0.27 20.16
C ALA A 848 -59.07 0.60 21.34
N LYS A 849 -60.22 1.25 21.22
CA LYS A 849 -60.79 2.13 22.25
C LYS A 849 -61.09 1.39 23.55
N GLU A 850 -61.78 0.24 23.47
CA GLU A 850 -62.10 -0.60 24.64
C GLU A 850 -60.82 -1.04 25.38
N SER A 851 -59.76 -1.36 24.63
CA SER A 851 -58.50 -1.80 25.21
C SER A 851 -57.72 -0.66 25.87
N VAL A 852 -57.80 0.58 25.36
CA VAL A 852 -57.26 1.78 26.01
C VAL A 852 -58.01 2.07 27.31
N GLU A 853 -59.34 2.05 27.28
CA GLU A 853 -60.19 2.30 28.46
C GLU A 853 -59.94 1.27 29.57
N SER A 854 -59.89 -0.02 29.21
CA SER A 854 -59.56 -1.12 30.13
C SER A 854 -58.17 -0.97 30.76
N ARG A 855 -57.18 -0.48 30.00
CA ARG A 855 -55.82 -0.21 30.52
C ARG A 855 -55.81 0.99 31.47
N ARG A 856 -56.49 2.09 31.12
CA ARG A 856 -56.63 3.27 31.99
C ARG A 856 -57.29 2.91 33.32
N GLN A 857 -58.27 2.01 33.31
CA GLN A 857 -58.94 1.53 34.51
C GLN A 857 -57.99 0.69 35.40
N ARG A 858 -57.22 -0.24 34.82
CA ARG A 858 -56.19 -1.02 35.55
C ARG A 858 -55.05 -0.15 36.10
N GLN A 859 -54.68 0.93 35.41
CA GLN A 859 -53.69 1.89 35.92
C GLN A 859 -54.23 2.65 37.14
N LYS A 860 -55.48 3.14 37.08
CA LYS A 860 -56.15 3.77 38.24
C LYS A 860 -56.28 2.82 39.43
N GLU A 861 -56.58 1.54 39.18
CA GLU A 861 -56.63 0.52 40.24
C GLU A 861 -55.25 0.26 40.88
N LYS A 862 -54.17 0.29 40.09
CA LYS A 862 -52.79 0.20 40.61
C LYS A 862 -52.35 1.42 41.40
N GLU A 863 -52.80 2.61 41.02
CA GLU A 863 -52.52 3.86 41.74
C GLU A 863 -53.31 3.95 43.05
N LEU A 864 -54.53 3.42 43.10
CA LEU A 864 -55.34 3.35 44.33
C LEU A 864 -54.89 2.28 45.33
N ASN A 865 -54.09 1.29 44.92
CA ASN A 865 -53.59 0.24 45.81
C ASN A 865 -52.12 -0.13 45.51
N PRO A 866 -51.14 0.66 46.01
CA PRO A 866 -49.71 0.44 45.75
C PRO A 866 -49.14 -0.82 46.44
N TYR A 867 -49.92 -1.46 47.32
CA TYR A 867 -49.58 -2.71 48.00
C TYR A 867 -50.59 -3.83 47.70
N GLY A 868 -50.85 -4.08 46.41
CA GLY A 868 -51.56 -5.26 45.92
C GLY A 868 -50.63 -6.45 45.69
N THR A 869 -50.51 -7.33 46.70
CA THR A 869 -50.05 -8.75 46.66
C THR A 869 -48.69 -9.07 46.02
N LYS A 870 -47.62 -9.05 46.83
CA LYS A 870 -46.40 -9.82 46.56
C LYS A 870 -46.70 -11.32 46.70
N GLN A 871 -46.53 -12.09 45.63
CA GLN A 871 -46.30 -13.53 45.75
C GLN A 871 -44.97 -13.74 46.48
N VAL A 872 -45.04 -14.22 47.72
CA VAL A 872 -43.88 -14.64 48.50
C VAL A 872 -43.54 -16.06 48.06
N MET A 873 -42.42 -16.25 47.35
CA MET A 873 -41.77 -17.56 47.25
C MET A 873 -41.04 -17.83 48.56
N PRO A 874 -41.23 -18.99 49.22
CA PRO A 874 -40.57 -19.28 50.49
C PRO A 874 -39.08 -19.49 50.26
N ILE A 875 -38.27 -18.82 51.08
CA ILE A 875 -36.81 -18.95 51.11
C ILE A 875 -36.46 -20.40 51.49
N PRO A 876 -35.64 -21.13 50.71
CA PRO A 876 -35.20 -22.47 51.06
C PRO A 876 -34.41 -22.46 52.38
N LYS A 877 -34.82 -23.30 53.33
CA LYS A 877 -34.35 -23.31 54.73
C LYS A 877 -32.83 -23.37 54.90
N TRP A 878 -32.10 -23.95 53.95
CA TRP A 878 -30.64 -24.09 54.02
C TRP A 878 -29.85 -22.77 53.92
N PHE A 879 -30.51 -21.66 53.54
CA PHE A 879 -29.85 -20.36 53.38
C PHE A 879 -29.49 -19.69 54.72
N ASN A 880 -30.06 -20.14 55.85
CA ASN A 880 -29.81 -19.54 57.17
C ASN A 880 -28.66 -20.20 57.97
N ASP A 881 -28.10 -21.32 57.52
CA ASP A 881 -27.20 -22.15 58.34
C ASP A 881 -25.71 -21.98 58.02
N ARG A 882 -25.24 -20.73 57.81
CA ARG A 882 -23.80 -20.46 57.62
C ARG A 882 -23.03 -20.11 58.89
N ASN A 883 -23.70 -19.93 60.03
CA ASN A 883 -23.09 -19.43 61.27
C ASN A 883 -23.37 -20.28 62.53
N LYS A 884 -23.60 -21.60 62.42
CA LYS A 884 -23.70 -22.49 63.60
C LYS A 884 -22.49 -23.43 63.72
N SER A 885 -21.89 -23.47 64.90
CA SER A 885 -20.64 -24.20 65.21
C SER A 885 -20.87 -25.68 65.55
N ALA A 886 -19.81 -26.48 65.41
CA ALA A 886 -19.82 -27.95 65.36
C ALA A 886 -20.23 -28.72 66.64
N GLU A 887 -20.70 -28.03 67.69
CA GLU A 887 -21.12 -28.67 68.95
C GLU A 887 -22.65 -28.85 69.07
N GLU A 888 -23.45 -28.24 68.18
CA GLU A 888 -24.92 -28.42 68.14
C GLU A 888 -25.38 -29.60 67.26
N PHE A 889 -24.46 -30.37 66.67
CA PHE A 889 -24.79 -31.49 65.76
C PHE A 889 -24.97 -32.85 66.45
N LYS A 890 -24.99 -32.91 67.79
CA LYS A 890 -25.02 -34.16 68.57
C LYS A 890 -26.34 -34.46 69.31
N GLU A 891 -27.32 -33.59 69.25
CA GLU A 891 -28.66 -33.87 69.76
C GLU A 891 -29.67 -33.53 68.65
N GLU A 892 -30.65 -34.40 68.43
CA GLU A 892 -31.64 -34.38 67.34
C GLU A 892 -31.26 -35.08 66.02
N HIS A 893 -31.01 -36.39 66.09
CA HIS A 893 -31.50 -37.36 65.07
C HIS A 893 -31.78 -38.70 65.77
N ASP A 894 -32.89 -38.76 66.51
CA ASP A 894 -33.59 -40.01 66.79
C ASP A 894 -35.09 -39.79 66.57
N ASP A 895 -35.50 -39.91 65.31
CA ASP A 895 -36.84 -40.35 64.95
C ASP A 895 -36.66 -41.27 63.73
N GLN A 896 -36.51 -42.55 64.05
CA GLN A 896 -36.38 -43.66 63.12
C GLN A 896 -37.57 -43.70 62.14
N ILE A 897 -37.31 -43.41 60.87
CA ILE A 897 -38.12 -43.96 59.78
C ILE A 897 -37.64 -45.39 59.58
N ASP A 898 -38.50 -46.34 59.96
CA ASP A 898 -38.26 -47.78 59.84
C ASP A 898 -38.25 -48.19 58.34
N PHE A 899 -37.05 -48.22 57.78
CA PHE A 899 -36.79 -48.60 56.38
C PHE A 899 -37.20 -50.05 56.06
N GLU A 900 -37.33 -50.92 57.07
CA GLU A 900 -37.77 -52.31 56.90
C GLU A 900 -39.27 -52.35 56.54
N LYS A 901 -40.05 -51.43 57.11
CA LYS A 901 -41.50 -51.32 56.92
C LYS A 901 -41.87 -50.76 55.54
N GLU A 902 -41.08 -49.81 55.04
CA GLU A 902 -41.27 -49.25 53.69
C GLU A 902 -40.79 -50.25 52.61
N ARG A 903 -39.74 -51.02 52.92
CA ARG A 903 -39.26 -52.13 52.07
C ARG A 903 -40.28 -53.27 51.95
N GLN A 904 -40.94 -53.65 53.04
CA GLN A 904 -42.03 -54.63 53.02
C GLN A 904 -43.25 -54.14 52.22
N ARG A 905 -43.59 -52.85 52.32
CA ARG A 905 -44.67 -52.22 51.52
C ARG A 905 -44.39 -52.25 50.02
N ILE A 906 -43.12 -52.12 49.63
CA ILE A 906 -42.69 -52.18 48.23
C ILE A 906 -42.68 -53.63 47.71
N LEU A 907 -42.33 -54.60 48.56
CA LEU A 907 -42.38 -56.03 48.23
C LEU A 907 -43.82 -56.58 48.14
N GLU A 908 -44.76 -56.10 48.97
CA GLU A 908 -46.18 -56.44 48.86
C GLU A 908 -46.83 -55.91 47.57
N LYS A 909 -46.38 -54.74 47.09
CA LYS A 909 -46.86 -54.15 45.82
C LYS A 909 -46.35 -54.85 44.56
N LEU A 910 -45.30 -55.66 44.65
CA LEU A 910 -44.68 -56.36 43.52
C LEU A 910 -45.05 -57.84 43.40
N GLY A 911 -45.96 -58.33 44.24
CA GLY A 911 -46.70 -59.57 43.95
C GLY A 911 -45.85 -60.82 43.75
N ASN A 912 -44.91 -61.12 44.66
CA ASN A 912 -44.43 -62.49 44.83
C ASN A 912 -44.00 -62.74 46.28
N LYS A 913 -44.73 -63.65 46.93
CA LYS A 913 -44.37 -64.18 48.25
C LYS A 913 -43.24 -65.19 48.04
N ASN A 914 -42.04 -64.84 48.47
CA ASN A 914 -41.10 -65.69 49.24
C ASN A 914 -39.85 -64.91 49.60
#